data_AF-A0A6J1M5S9-F1
#
_entry.id   AF-A0A6J1M5S9-F1
#
_cell.length_a   1.000
_cell.length_b   1.000
_cell.length_c   1.000
_cell.angle_alpha   90.00
_cell.angle_beta   90.00
_cell.angle_gamma   90.00
#
_symmetry.space_group_name_H-M   'P 1'
#
loop_
_entity.id
_entity.type
_entity.pdbx_description
1 polymer ?
#
loop_
_entity_poly.entity_id
_entity_poly.type
_entity_poly.pdbx_seq_one_letter_code
_entity_poly.pdbx_strand_id
1 'polypeptide(L)'
;MDKRQRELEAVVNTQKEQLSRYEKRLKDVVTAYKGLLKEKEALETSLAAHAEVTSGKDSNAVDSRTTTTTGQDSGDAADGSTSTCSEVTAGSEERGQLQTQIITLMNSLATLSAEKSRMEASFQADKKQLRAQIAQKEQTIQELHAKAKEQAQRAKNDVDEVKAKWIIERQDREKETNNQMIMLRELQKLYADERHLKENIEMQLNNFKTQFASNEAENSRLRELQLQLKEARAQLKQLQTKAEQTTAAASATDSSMLLQQVRQEMQQLKEQHSVAIKQEQRRVLRAEEQSRRQAALHEDRVANLESRLAELSNSVGTYDRLRQQDQDSIHALKQQLHELEQLQTRTVPTVQPLKDSDQDVAVLVDEIVRLKKLLTNANARSSNPMDLSKVLGSSHAAANIDSHAQCELQLQNLQKLLENGKQQEVHLQQKIQLQQTHIQTLQDKVQVLNRNIDETEQELKQQGDKMRIALKNERVKWQEAKAELENETRCKLNELEQLLQKQRQRSLQLLDEKEQEIKTLQTSFEVFHKPNASPLESSETFAYSSDADSVEVEGERETKMKVKPKKLSLGENCHMLHYANELARKDIEITTLRKSKYVAESTLRKAIQDKVTAQQEMHEKIELLEEQVDRLERCKTREGANLEYLKNVVISFIVTRDAEDKRHMLNAISAVLQFTSNEMQTINAAFQKK
;
A
#
# COMPACT_ATOMS: atom_id res chain seq x y z
N MET A 1 25.27 35.02 15.70
CA MET A 1 24.96 36.42 16.06
C MET A 1 23.49 36.74 15.75
N ASP A 2 22.96 36.31 14.62
CA ASP A 2 21.60 36.65 14.14
C ASP A 2 20.44 36.17 15.01
N LYS A 3 20.53 34.99 15.66
CA LYS A 3 19.46 34.51 16.56
C LYS A 3 19.30 35.40 17.79
N ARG A 4 20.41 35.79 18.41
CA ARG A 4 20.42 36.69 19.58
C ARG A 4 19.94 38.10 19.21
N GLN A 5 20.23 38.55 17.99
CA GLN A 5 19.73 39.82 17.47
C GLN A 5 18.22 39.79 17.24
N ARG A 6 17.67 38.71 16.65
CA ARG A 6 16.21 38.54 16.51
C ARG A 6 15.48 38.42 17.84
N GLU A 7 16.05 37.73 18.82
CA GLU A 7 15.48 37.62 20.16
C GLU A 7 15.45 38.99 20.86
N LEU A 8 16.52 39.78 20.75
CA LEU A 8 16.56 41.15 21.27
C LEU A 8 15.56 42.07 20.54
N GLU A 9 15.42 41.95 19.22
CA GLU A 9 14.42 42.71 18.44
C GLU A 9 12.99 42.32 18.85
N ALA A 10 12.71 41.04 19.10
CA ALA A 10 11.42 40.59 19.61
C ALA A 10 11.14 41.13 21.03
N VAL A 11 12.14 41.17 21.90
CA VAL A 11 12.01 41.78 23.25
C VAL A 11 11.78 43.28 23.16
N VAL A 12 12.49 43.99 22.27
CA VAL A 12 12.28 45.43 22.05
C VAL A 12 10.87 45.70 21.49
N ASN A 13 10.37 44.88 20.58
CA ASN A 13 9.03 45.04 20.03
C ASN A 13 7.94 44.76 21.08
N THR A 14 8.09 43.72 21.89
CA THR A 14 7.16 43.45 23.00
C THR A 14 7.18 44.56 24.06
N GLN A 15 8.36 45.11 24.38
CA GLN A 15 8.48 46.27 25.27
C GLN A 15 7.83 47.52 24.66
N LYS A 16 7.98 47.78 23.36
CA LYS A 16 7.30 48.89 22.67
C LYS A 16 5.77 48.74 22.70
N GLU A 17 5.25 47.53 22.50
CA GLU A 17 3.82 47.28 22.63
C GLU A 17 3.32 47.51 24.06
N GLN A 18 4.06 47.05 25.06
CA GLN A 18 3.72 47.29 26.46
C GLN A 18 3.73 48.79 26.79
N LEU A 19 4.76 49.52 26.37
CA LEU A 19 4.83 50.98 26.55
C LEU A 19 3.67 51.69 25.86
N SER A 20 3.27 51.29 24.66
CA SER A 20 2.10 51.87 23.97
C SER A 20 0.80 51.58 24.73
N ARG A 21 0.64 50.39 25.31
CA ARG A 21 -0.51 50.06 26.16
C ARG A 21 -0.54 50.91 27.42
N TYR A 22 0.61 51.08 28.09
CA TYR A 22 0.72 51.95 29.27
C TYR A 22 0.48 53.42 28.92
N GLU A 23 0.98 53.90 27.79
CA GLU A 23 0.75 55.27 27.32
C GLU A 23 -0.74 55.52 27.06
N LYS A 24 -1.45 54.59 26.40
CA LYS A 24 -2.91 54.68 26.20
C LYS A 24 -3.65 54.70 27.54
N ARG A 25 -3.33 53.74 28.42
CA ARG A 25 -3.96 53.66 29.74
C ARG A 25 -3.71 54.92 30.58
N LEU A 26 -2.52 55.51 30.48
CA LEU A 26 -2.19 56.77 31.15
C LEU A 26 -2.97 57.95 30.54
N LYS A 27 -3.11 58.03 29.21
CA LYS A 27 -3.95 59.04 28.55
C LYS A 27 -5.41 58.93 28.98
N ASP A 28 -5.93 57.71 29.10
CA ASP A 28 -7.30 57.47 29.57
C ASP A 28 -7.47 57.90 31.03
N VAL A 29 -6.52 57.54 31.90
CA VAL A 29 -6.50 57.96 33.32
C VAL A 29 -6.38 59.48 33.45
N VAL A 30 -5.54 60.13 32.66
CA VAL A 30 -5.40 61.60 32.65
C VAL A 30 -6.68 62.27 32.16
N THR A 31 -7.36 61.68 31.17
CA THR A 31 -8.64 62.20 30.66
C THR A 31 -9.75 62.05 31.70
N ALA A 32 -9.84 60.89 32.33
CA ALA A 32 -10.76 60.64 33.45
C ALA A 32 -10.48 61.58 34.63
N TYR A 33 -9.20 61.79 34.97
CA TYR A 33 -8.80 62.72 36.03
C TYR A 33 -9.16 64.17 35.69
N LYS A 34 -8.97 64.61 34.44
CA LYS A 34 -9.41 65.94 33.97
C LYS A 34 -10.93 66.09 33.98
N GLY A 35 -11.68 65.05 33.66
CA GLY A 35 -13.14 65.03 33.77
C GLY A 35 -13.59 65.18 35.22
N LEU A 36 -13.04 64.35 36.12
CA LEU A 36 -13.32 64.39 37.55
C LEU A 36 -12.92 65.73 38.18
N LEU A 37 -11.83 66.33 37.72
CA LEU A 37 -11.39 67.65 38.21
C LEU A 37 -12.37 68.75 37.79
N LYS A 38 -12.93 68.69 36.59
CA LYS A 38 -14.02 69.61 36.17
C LYS A 38 -15.31 69.38 36.95
N GLU A 39 -15.66 68.14 37.25
CA GLU A 39 -16.80 67.83 38.13
C GLU A 39 -16.57 68.37 39.54
N LYS A 40 -15.35 68.20 40.07
CA LYS A 40 -14.95 68.76 41.37
C LYS A 40 -15.02 70.29 41.38
N GLU A 41 -14.48 70.97 40.36
CA GLU A 41 -14.56 72.43 40.23
C GLU A 41 -16.03 72.90 40.11
N ALA A 42 -16.87 72.19 39.35
CA ALA A 42 -18.30 72.47 39.25
C ALA A 42 -19.04 72.26 40.58
N LEU A 43 -18.65 71.26 41.37
CA LEU A 43 -19.20 71.02 42.69
C LEU A 43 -18.71 72.05 43.72
N GLU A 44 -17.44 72.42 43.70
CA GLU A 44 -16.87 73.44 44.60
C GLU A 44 -17.47 74.82 44.32
N THR A 45 -17.69 75.18 43.05
CA THR A 45 -18.41 76.41 42.68
C THR A 45 -19.88 76.36 43.11
N SER A 46 -20.53 75.20 43.02
CA SER A 46 -21.90 75.03 43.56
C SER A 46 -21.95 75.10 45.08
N LEU A 47 -20.94 74.57 45.77
CA LEU A 47 -20.82 74.58 47.23
C LEU A 47 -20.53 76.00 47.75
N ALA A 48 -19.67 76.75 47.05
CA ALA A 48 -19.38 78.15 47.36
C ALA A 48 -20.63 79.03 47.21
N ALA A 49 -21.41 78.85 46.14
CA ALA A 49 -22.69 79.54 45.95
C ALA A 49 -23.72 79.17 47.04
N HIS A 50 -23.69 77.94 47.57
CA HIS A 50 -24.52 77.52 48.70
C HIS A 50 -24.02 78.05 50.05
N ALA A 51 -22.71 78.14 50.26
CA ALA A 51 -22.11 78.62 51.51
C ALA A 51 -22.40 80.11 51.76
N GLU A 52 -22.45 80.94 50.72
CA GLU A 52 -22.88 82.36 50.81
C GLU A 52 -24.30 82.52 51.36
N VAL A 53 -25.20 81.56 51.09
CA VAL A 53 -26.58 81.56 51.61
C VAL A 53 -26.63 81.21 53.10
N THR A 54 -25.72 80.35 53.57
CA THR A 54 -25.68 79.95 54.99
C THR A 54 -25.06 81.01 55.90
N SER A 55 -24.17 81.87 55.40
CA SER A 55 -23.63 82.99 56.19
C SER A 55 -24.60 84.17 56.37
N GLY A 56 -25.72 84.21 55.63
CA GLY A 56 -26.71 85.29 55.69
C GLY A 56 -28.01 84.96 56.42
N LYS A 57 -28.15 83.78 57.05
CA LYS A 57 -29.46 83.31 57.55
C LYS A 57 -29.44 82.61 58.91
N ASP A 58 -28.52 82.99 59.80
CA ASP A 58 -28.52 82.60 61.21
C ASP A 58 -29.11 83.71 62.11
N SER A 59 -30.42 83.97 61.96
CA SER A 59 -31.25 84.57 63.01
C SER A 59 -32.74 84.38 62.73
N ASN A 60 -33.29 83.20 63.02
CA ASN A 60 -34.57 83.03 63.73
C ASN A 60 -35.05 81.56 63.76
N ALA A 61 -34.98 81.01 64.98
CA ALA A 61 -36.00 80.21 65.66
C ALA A 61 -36.84 79.18 64.87
N VAL A 62 -36.50 77.91 65.09
CA VAL A 62 -37.26 76.91 65.88
C VAL A 62 -38.77 76.73 65.59
N ASP A 63 -39.07 75.49 65.17
CA ASP A 63 -40.20 74.61 65.54
C ASP A 63 -41.34 74.31 64.54
N SER A 64 -41.88 73.10 64.73
CA SER A 64 -43.17 72.57 64.23
C SER A 64 -43.15 71.55 63.07
N ARG A 65 -42.77 70.32 63.41
CA ARG A 65 -43.65 69.14 63.56
C ARG A 65 -44.72 68.83 62.47
N THR A 66 -44.66 67.55 62.03
CA THR A 66 -45.75 66.57 61.69
C THR A 66 -46.42 66.50 60.30
N THR A 67 -46.15 65.35 59.65
CA THR A 67 -47.08 64.30 59.14
C THR A 67 -47.90 64.45 57.84
N THR A 68 -47.85 63.34 57.06
CA THR A 68 -48.93 62.68 56.25
C THR A 68 -49.41 63.44 54.99
N THR A 69 -49.77 62.88 53.84
CA THR A 69 -49.97 61.53 53.28
C THR A 69 -50.35 61.71 51.78
N THR A 70 -50.16 60.66 50.98
CA THR A 70 -50.98 60.23 49.81
C THR A 70 -51.12 61.09 48.53
N GLY A 71 -50.91 60.43 47.38
CA GLY A 71 -51.94 60.38 46.33
C GLY A 71 -51.62 61.01 44.96
N GLN A 72 -51.31 60.14 43.99
CA GLN A 72 -51.84 60.04 42.62
C GLN A 72 -51.94 61.23 41.64
N ASP A 73 -51.59 60.85 40.40
CA ASP A 73 -52.18 61.22 39.10
C ASP A 73 -51.84 62.56 38.40
N SER A 74 -51.21 62.38 37.23
CA SER A 74 -51.68 62.78 35.91
C SER A 74 -51.86 64.27 35.57
N GLY A 75 -51.19 64.67 34.48
CA GLY A 75 -51.86 65.41 33.41
C GLY A 75 -51.61 66.91 33.29
N ASP A 76 -50.75 67.22 32.32
CA ASP A 76 -51.06 68.13 31.20
C ASP A 76 -50.98 69.67 31.36
N ALA A 77 -50.71 70.26 30.19
CA ALA A 77 -50.95 71.63 29.76
C ALA A 77 -50.00 72.74 30.23
N ALA A 78 -49.19 73.16 29.25
CA ALA A 78 -48.65 74.50 29.12
C ALA A 78 -49.77 75.50 28.79
N ASP A 79 -49.80 76.65 29.45
CA ASP A 79 -50.33 77.89 28.89
C ASP A 79 -49.78 79.13 29.62
N GLY A 80 -49.72 80.24 28.90
CA GLY A 80 -50.08 81.54 29.47
C GLY A 80 -48.97 82.36 30.11
N SER A 81 -48.19 83.05 29.28
CA SER A 81 -47.43 84.24 29.68
C SER A 81 -48.37 85.44 29.87
N THR A 82 -48.18 86.24 30.94
CA THR A 82 -48.26 87.73 31.00
C THR A 82 -48.71 88.20 32.40
N SER A 83 -47.81 88.83 33.16
CA SER A 83 -48.16 89.92 34.08
C SER A 83 -46.91 90.80 34.31
N THR A 84 -47.12 92.12 34.24
CA THR A 84 -46.08 93.15 34.27
C THR A 84 -46.31 94.11 35.45
N CYS A 85 -45.20 94.66 35.95
CA CYS A 85 -45.03 95.86 36.81
C CYS A 85 -45.44 95.73 38.29
N SER A 86 -44.80 96.35 39.29
CA SER A 86 -43.51 97.05 39.54
C SER A 86 -43.62 97.56 40.99
N GLU A 87 -42.53 97.54 41.80
CA GLU A 87 -42.28 98.20 43.12
C GLU A 87 -41.46 97.24 44.03
N VAL A 88 -40.39 97.53 44.78
CA VAL A 88 -39.61 98.72 45.17
C VAL A 88 -38.14 98.30 45.40
N THR A 89 -37.25 99.26 45.19
CA THR A 89 -35.78 99.29 45.03
C THR A 89 -34.91 98.98 46.27
N ALA A 90 -35.19 97.92 47.03
CA ALA A 90 -34.26 97.40 48.05
C ALA A 90 -33.93 95.90 47.89
N GLY A 91 -34.77 95.16 47.16
CA GLY A 91 -34.51 93.76 46.80
C GLY A 91 -33.71 93.56 45.50
N SER A 92 -33.22 94.62 44.85
CA SER A 92 -32.52 94.50 43.56
C SER A 92 -31.12 93.90 43.70
N GLU A 93 -30.44 94.15 44.82
CA GLU A 93 -29.12 93.58 45.10
C GLU A 93 -29.23 92.11 45.52
N GLU A 94 -30.16 91.77 46.42
CA GLU A 94 -30.46 90.37 46.77
C GLU A 94 -30.99 89.57 45.58
N ARG A 95 -31.87 90.16 44.75
CA ARG A 95 -32.38 89.49 43.53
C ARG A 95 -31.30 89.35 42.47
N GLY A 96 -30.39 90.31 42.34
CA GLY A 96 -29.21 90.22 41.46
C GLY A 96 -28.21 89.17 41.92
N GLN A 97 -27.96 89.07 43.24
CA GLN A 97 -27.13 88.03 43.85
C GLN A 97 -27.75 86.64 43.68
N LEU A 98 -29.05 86.48 43.97
CA LEU A 98 -29.79 85.24 43.71
C LEU A 98 -29.79 84.87 42.22
N GLN A 99 -29.93 85.84 41.32
CA GLN A 99 -29.88 85.59 39.88
C GLN A 99 -28.49 85.14 39.43
N THR A 100 -27.42 85.72 39.99
CA THR A 100 -26.03 85.31 39.72
C THR A 100 -25.74 83.91 40.27
N GLN A 101 -26.28 83.56 41.44
CA GLN A 101 -26.20 82.23 42.05
C GLN A 101 -26.97 81.19 41.23
N ILE A 102 -28.17 81.51 40.76
CA ILE A 102 -28.96 80.65 39.87
C ILE A 102 -28.20 80.39 38.56
N ILE A 103 -27.60 81.42 37.97
CA ILE A 103 -26.78 81.27 36.75
C ILE A 103 -25.58 80.36 37.03
N THR A 104 -24.93 80.49 38.19
CA THR A 104 -23.77 79.68 38.57
C THR A 104 -24.14 78.21 38.80
N LEU A 105 -25.24 77.93 39.51
CA LEU A 105 -25.77 76.58 39.70
C LEU A 105 -26.28 75.96 38.40
N MET A 106 -26.87 76.76 37.52
CA MET A 106 -27.30 76.32 36.20
C MET A 106 -26.11 75.94 35.33
N ASN A 107 -25.01 76.69 35.40
CA ASN A 107 -23.77 76.40 34.68
C ASN A 107 -23.06 75.15 35.25
N SER A 108 -23.05 74.95 36.57
CA SER A 108 -22.48 73.74 37.18
C SER A 108 -23.32 72.50 36.85
N LEU A 109 -24.66 72.60 36.90
CA LEU A 109 -25.58 71.54 36.49
C LEU A 109 -25.45 71.23 35.00
N ALA A 110 -25.31 72.24 34.14
CA ALA A 110 -25.09 72.04 32.71
C ALA A 110 -23.76 71.34 32.44
N THR A 111 -22.71 71.66 33.19
CA THR A 111 -21.40 71.00 33.07
C THR A 111 -21.46 69.54 33.52
N LEU A 112 -22.13 69.26 34.64
CA LEU A 112 -22.32 67.89 35.16
C LEU A 112 -23.25 67.07 34.26
N SER A 113 -24.27 67.69 33.67
CA SER A 113 -25.15 67.08 32.66
C SER A 113 -24.39 66.77 31.37
N ALA A 114 -23.54 67.68 30.90
CA ALA A 114 -22.71 67.49 29.72
C ALA A 114 -21.66 66.38 29.92
N GLU A 115 -21.02 66.32 31.09
CA GLU A 115 -20.03 65.27 31.38
C GLU A 115 -20.71 63.91 31.59
N LYS A 116 -21.87 63.86 32.27
CA LYS A 116 -22.70 62.64 32.37
C LYS A 116 -23.16 62.16 30.98
N SER A 117 -23.63 63.05 30.12
CA SER A 117 -24.02 62.74 28.75
C SER A 117 -22.83 62.22 27.92
N ARG A 118 -21.64 62.82 28.08
CA ARG A 118 -20.41 62.35 27.43
C ARG A 118 -20.04 60.94 27.90
N MET A 119 -20.05 60.68 29.21
CA MET A 119 -19.75 59.36 29.76
C MET A 119 -20.76 58.31 29.32
N GLU A 120 -22.05 58.66 29.29
CA GLU A 120 -23.10 57.77 28.81
C GLU A 120 -22.96 57.48 27.31
N ALA A 121 -22.63 58.50 26.50
CA ALA A 121 -22.36 58.33 25.07
C ALA A 121 -21.14 57.43 24.81
N SER A 122 -20.05 57.58 25.57
CA SER A 122 -18.88 56.68 25.45
C SER A 122 -19.22 55.26 25.87
N PHE A 123 -20.00 55.07 26.94
CA PHE A 123 -20.43 53.74 27.37
C PHE A 123 -21.33 53.05 26.33
N GLN A 124 -22.26 53.78 25.71
CA GLN A 124 -23.10 53.24 24.64
C GLN A 124 -22.28 52.89 23.39
N ALA A 125 -21.27 53.71 23.05
CA ALA A 125 -20.34 53.43 21.96
C ALA A 125 -19.51 52.16 22.24
N ASP A 126 -18.95 52.03 23.44
CA ASP A 126 -18.19 50.85 23.87
C ASP A 126 -19.06 49.60 23.89
N LYS A 127 -20.29 49.69 24.40
CA LYS A 127 -21.25 48.58 24.36
C LYS A 127 -21.57 48.14 22.94
N LYS A 128 -21.74 49.08 22.00
CA LYS A 128 -21.96 48.78 20.59
C LYS A 128 -20.71 48.15 19.96
N GLN A 129 -19.53 48.68 20.27
CA GLN A 129 -18.24 48.15 19.78
C GLN A 129 -18.00 46.73 20.30
N LEU A 130 -18.24 46.46 21.59
CA LEU A 130 -18.11 45.13 22.16
C LEU A 130 -19.09 44.14 21.53
N ARG A 131 -20.35 44.54 21.29
CA ARG A 131 -21.31 43.71 20.56
C ARG A 131 -20.87 43.40 19.13
N ALA A 132 -20.33 44.40 18.42
CA ALA A 132 -19.79 44.20 17.08
C ALA A 132 -18.57 43.27 17.08
N GLN A 133 -17.67 43.41 18.05
CA GLN A 133 -16.52 42.51 18.22
C GLN A 133 -16.96 41.08 18.54
N ILE A 134 -17.94 40.89 19.43
CA ILE A 134 -18.50 39.57 19.74
C ILE A 134 -19.09 38.96 18.48
N ALA A 135 -19.94 39.69 17.74
CA ALA A 135 -20.53 39.20 16.49
C ALA A 135 -19.46 38.84 15.44
N GLN A 136 -18.42 39.65 15.29
CA GLN A 136 -17.31 39.36 14.38
C GLN A 136 -16.54 38.09 14.83
N LYS A 137 -16.26 37.95 16.13
CA LYS A 137 -15.58 36.76 16.65
C LYS A 137 -16.44 35.51 16.47
N GLU A 138 -17.74 35.61 16.72
CA GLU A 138 -18.70 34.52 16.54
C GLU A 138 -18.80 34.11 15.08
N GLN A 139 -18.80 35.07 14.13
CA GLN A 139 -18.70 34.78 12.70
C GLN A 139 -17.37 34.07 12.36
N THR A 140 -16.24 34.54 12.87
CA THR A 140 -14.95 33.87 12.61
C THR A 140 -14.91 32.46 13.18
N ILE A 141 -15.54 32.21 14.34
CA ILE A 141 -15.66 30.87 14.93
C ILE A 141 -16.52 29.99 14.04
N GLN A 142 -17.65 30.49 13.54
CA GLN A 142 -18.52 29.74 12.62
C GLN A 142 -17.80 29.41 11.29
N GLU A 143 -17.08 30.35 10.72
CA GLU A 143 -16.28 30.14 9.50
C GLU A 143 -15.17 29.12 9.72
N LEU A 144 -14.45 29.19 10.85
CA LEU A 144 -13.43 28.21 11.21
C LEU A 144 -14.03 26.82 11.44
N HIS A 145 -15.19 26.73 12.09
CA HIS A 145 -15.90 25.47 12.29
C HIS A 145 -16.39 24.87 10.97
N ALA A 146 -16.87 25.70 10.04
CA ALA A 146 -17.25 25.26 8.69
C ALA A 146 -16.04 24.73 7.91
N LYS A 147 -14.92 25.46 7.94
CA LYS A 147 -13.66 25.02 7.31
C LYS A 147 -13.12 23.74 7.92
N ALA A 148 -13.15 23.59 9.25
CA ALA A 148 -12.74 22.37 9.93
C ALA A 148 -13.63 21.18 9.53
N LYS A 149 -14.95 21.38 9.42
CA LYS A 149 -15.89 20.36 8.96
C LYS A 149 -15.65 19.96 7.51
N GLU A 150 -15.37 20.93 6.63
CA GLU A 150 -15.04 20.66 5.22
C GLU A 150 -13.72 19.88 5.09
N GLN A 151 -12.69 20.26 5.84
CA GLN A 151 -11.41 19.54 5.89
C GLN A 151 -11.58 18.11 6.42
N ALA A 152 -12.39 17.92 7.47
CA ALA A 152 -12.72 16.59 7.99
C ALA A 152 -13.45 15.73 6.94
N GLN A 153 -14.38 16.31 6.18
CA GLN A 153 -15.08 15.60 5.10
C GLN A 153 -14.13 15.25 3.94
N ARG A 154 -13.22 16.16 3.56
CA ARG A 154 -12.18 15.87 2.54
C ARG A 154 -11.27 14.74 2.98
N ALA A 155 -10.73 14.81 4.20
CA ALA A 155 -9.90 13.74 4.76
C ALA A 155 -10.64 12.39 4.81
N LYS A 156 -11.94 12.40 5.15
CA LYS A 156 -12.77 11.19 5.10
C LYS A 156 -12.91 10.63 3.68
N ASN A 157 -13.16 11.49 2.70
CA ASN A 157 -13.27 11.07 1.30
C ASN A 157 -11.94 10.49 0.78
N ASP A 158 -10.80 11.11 1.10
CA ASP A 158 -9.47 10.62 0.71
C ASP A 158 -9.18 9.25 1.34
N VAL A 159 -9.55 9.06 2.61
CA VAL A 159 -9.45 7.76 3.29
C VAL A 159 -10.33 6.71 2.62
N ASP A 160 -11.55 7.05 2.24
CA ASP A 160 -12.46 6.12 1.56
C ASP A 160 -11.98 5.79 0.13
N GLU A 161 -11.36 6.74 -0.58
CA GLU A 161 -10.72 6.50 -1.89
C GLU A 161 -9.52 5.54 -1.75
N VAL A 162 -8.66 5.75 -0.75
CA VAL A 162 -7.52 4.86 -0.48
C VAL A 162 -8.00 3.45 -0.10
N LYS A 163 -9.06 3.34 0.71
CA LYS A 163 -9.69 2.03 1.02
C LYS A 163 -10.19 1.35 -0.25
N ALA A 164 -10.85 2.08 -1.15
CA ALA A 164 -11.34 1.54 -2.42
C ALA A 164 -10.18 1.03 -3.29
N LYS A 165 -9.09 1.82 -3.42
CA LYS A 165 -7.87 1.41 -4.12
C LYS A 165 -7.25 0.15 -3.52
N TRP A 166 -7.19 0.05 -2.20
CA TRP A 166 -6.65 -1.12 -1.51
C TRP A 166 -7.51 -2.37 -1.72
N ILE A 167 -8.84 -2.22 -1.74
CA ILE A 167 -9.76 -3.32 -2.05
C ILE A 167 -9.53 -3.84 -3.48
N ILE A 168 -9.37 -2.93 -4.45
CA ILE A 168 -9.09 -3.30 -5.85
C ILE A 168 -7.75 -4.02 -5.94
N GLU A 169 -6.68 -3.45 -5.37
CA GLU A 169 -5.35 -4.07 -5.40
C GLU A 169 -5.33 -5.45 -4.73
N ARG A 170 -6.11 -5.63 -3.65
CA ARG A 170 -6.29 -6.94 -3.00
C ARG A 170 -6.99 -7.93 -3.93
N GLN A 171 -8.07 -7.52 -4.59
CA GLN A 171 -8.78 -8.38 -5.53
C GLN A 171 -7.92 -8.74 -6.74
N ASP A 172 -7.12 -7.83 -7.24
CA ASP A 172 -6.23 -8.09 -8.37
C ASP A 172 -5.09 -9.03 -7.99
N ARG A 173 -4.50 -8.88 -6.80
CA ARG A 173 -3.55 -9.89 -6.28
C ARG A 173 -4.22 -11.25 -6.08
N GLU A 174 -5.45 -11.30 -5.60
CA GLU A 174 -6.19 -12.55 -5.46
C GLU A 174 -6.43 -13.22 -6.83
N LYS A 175 -6.84 -12.44 -7.85
CA LYS A 175 -6.95 -12.93 -9.23
C LYS A 175 -5.62 -13.41 -9.79
N GLU A 176 -4.54 -12.69 -9.59
CA GLU A 176 -3.19 -13.10 -10.02
C GLU A 176 -2.78 -14.41 -9.35
N THR A 177 -2.98 -14.55 -8.03
CA THR A 177 -2.68 -15.79 -7.31
C THR A 177 -3.54 -16.96 -7.79
N ASN A 178 -4.81 -16.70 -8.12
CA ASN A 178 -5.70 -17.72 -8.67
C ASN A 178 -5.27 -18.13 -10.09
N ASN A 179 -4.90 -17.17 -10.94
CA ASN A 179 -4.37 -17.44 -12.29
C ASN A 179 -3.06 -18.22 -12.23
N GLN A 180 -2.15 -17.85 -11.33
CA GLN A 180 -0.92 -18.60 -11.07
C GLN A 180 -1.22 -20.04 -10.61
N MET A 181 -2.23 -20.22 -9.76
CA MET A 181 -2.68 -21.54 -9.31
C MET A 181 -3.27 -22.37 -10.47
N ILE A 182 -4.07 -21.77 -11.36
CA ILE A 182 -4.61 -22.43 -12.55
C ILE A 182 -3.46 -22.83 -13.50
N MET A 183 -2.55 -21.91 -13.79
CA MET A 183 -1.36 -22.19 -14.61
C MET A 183 -0.51 -23.31 -14.02
N LEU A 184 -0.34 -23.35 -12.70
CA LEU A 184 0.39 -24.43 -12.04
C LEU A 184 -0.33 -25.78 -12.20
N ARG A 185 -1.68 -25.82 -12.08
CA ARG A 185 -2.46 -27.03 -12.32
C ARG A 185 -2.37 -27.50 -13.77
N GLU A 186 -2.40 -26.57 -14.73
CA GLU A 186 -2.24 -26.88 -16.15
C GLU A 186 -0.85 -27.42 -16.46
N LEU A 187 0.21 -26.80 -15.92
CA LEU A 187 1.58 -27.30 -16.05
C LEU A 187 1.75 -28.68 -15.41
N GLN A 188 1.16 -28.90 -14.23
CA GLN A 188 1.16 -30.21 -13.59
C GLN A 188 0.43 -31.26 -14.43
N LYS A 189 -0.69 -30.90 -15.06
CA LYS A 189 -1.43 -31.77 -15.97
C LYS A 189 -0.60 -32.12 -17.21
N LEU A 190 0.00 -31.11 -17.87
CA LEU A 190 0.88 -31.33 -19.02
C LEU A 190 2.08 -32.21 -18.66
N TYR A 191 2.69 -31.99 -17.50
CA TYR A 191 3.78 -32.83 -17.02
C TYR A 191 3.34 -34.28 -16.78
N ALA A 192 2.15 -34.49 -16.22
CA ALA A 192 1.59 -35.83 -16.04
C ALA A 192 1.29 -36.50 -17.39
N ASP A 193 0.71 -35.77 -18.34
CA ASP A 193 0.41 -36.26 -19.69
C ASP A 193 1.69 -36.62 -20.45
N GLU A 194 2.74 -35.78 -20.37
CA GLU A 194 4.07 -36.07 -20.94
C GLU A 194 4.71 -37.30 -20.30
N ARG A 195 4.57 -37.46 -18.98
CA ARG A 195 5.07 -38.64 -18.26
C ARG A 195 4.35 -39.91 -18.70
N HIS A 196 3.02 -39.87 -18.79
CA HIS A 196 2.22 -40.98 -19.28
C HIS A 196 2.53 -41.32 -20.73
N LEU A 197 2.74 -40.31 -21.59
CA LEU A 197 3.14 -40.52 -22.97
C LEU A 197 4.51 -41.19 -23.05
N LYS A 198 5.48 -40.73 -22.25
CA LYS A 198 6.81 -41.34 -22.14
C LYS A 198 6.73 -42.79 -21.68
N GLU A 199 5.98 -43.07 -20.61
CA GLU A 199 5.77 -44.43 -20.10
C GLU A 199 5.10 -45.34 -21.16
N ASN A 200 4.14 -44.81 -21.93
CA ASN A 200 3.49 -45.55 -23.01
C ASN A 200 4.47 -45.86 -24.16
N ILE A 201 5.29 -44.89 -24.56
CA ILE A 201 6.34 -45.09 -25.58
C ILE A 201 7.39 -46.09 -25.09
N GLU A 202 7.81 -46.01 -23.82
CA GLU A 202 8.73 -46.96 -23.21
C GLU A 202 8.14 -48.37 -23.17
N MET A 203 6.86 -48.51 -22.84
CA MET A 203 6.14 -49.78 -22.91
C MET A 203 6.07 -50.32 -24.34
N GLN A 204 5.76 -49.48 -25.33
CA GLN A 204 5.78 -49.87 -26.74
C GLN A 204 7.18 -50.30 -27.19
N LEU A 205 8.23 -49.57 -26.81
CA LEU A 205 9.62 -49.92 -27.10
C LEU A 205 9.99 -51.26 -26.46
N ASN A 206 9.56 -51.50 -25.23
CA ASN A 206 9.81 -52.76 -24.54
C ASN A 206 9.05 -53.92 -25.19
N ASN A 207 7.82 -53.70 -25.66
CA ASN A 207 7.04 -54.66 -26.44
C ASN A 207 7.70 -54.97 -27.79
N PHE A 208 8.19 -53.95 -28.50
CA PHE A 208 8.95 -54.18 -29.73
C PHE A 208 10.23 -54.95 -29.43
N LYS A 209 10.94 -54.61 -28.35
CA LYS A 209 12.16 -55.32 -27.94
C LYS A 209 11.90 -56.78 -27.61
N THR A 210 10.82 -57.10 -26.89
CA THR A 210 10.43 -58.50 -26.63
C THR A 210 9.98 -59.21 -27.89
N GLN A 211 9.24 -58.55 -28.79
CA GLN A 211 8.90 -59.10 -30.11
C GLN A 211 10.16 -59.38 -30.95
N PHE A 212 11.14 -58.48 -30.97
CA PHE A 212 12.41 -58.70 -31.66
C PHE A 212 13.18 -59.86 -31.05
N ALA A 213 13.27 -59.96 -29.72
CA ALA A 213 13.92 -61.09 -29.06
C ALA A 213 13.20 -62.42 -29.35
N SER A 214 11.87 -62.42 -29.36
CA SER A 214 11.06 -63.59 -29.75
C SER A 214 11.30 -63.98 -31.21
N ASN A 215 11.32 -63.01 -32.11
CA ASN A 215 11.53 -63.24 -33.53
C ASN A 215 12.99 -63.69 -33.82
N GLU A 216 13.96 -63.20 -33.07
CA GLU A 216 15.35 -63.68 -33.13
C GLU A 216 15.48 -65.11 -32.61
N ALA A 217 14.78 -65.46 -31.52
CA ALA A 217 14.69 -66.82 -31.01
C ALA A 217 13.98 -67.76 -32.00
N GLU A 218 12.88 -67.32 -32.61
CA GLU A 218 12.19 -68.05 -33.67
C GLU A 218 13.09 -68.23 -34.89
N ASN A 219 13.80 -67.20 -35.36
CA ASN A 219 14.76 -67.30 -36.45
C ASN A 219 15.90 -68.27 -36.11
N SER A 220 16.39 -68.27 -34.87
CA SER A 220 17.41 -69.21 -34.41
C SER A 220 16.86 -70.64 -34.42
N ARG A 221 15.64 -70.85 -33.91
CA ARG A 221 14.94 -72.14 -33.98
C ARG A 221 14.66 -72.57 -35.41
N LEU A 222 14.34 -71.65 -36.32
CA LEU A 222 14.11 -71.91 -37.74
C LEU A 222 15.41 -72.31 -38.44
N ARG A 223 16.53 -71.68 -38.09
CA ARG A 223 17.87 -72.09 -38.54
C ARG A 223 18.23 -73.47 -38.00
N GLU A 224 18.00 -73.73 -36.72
CA GLU A 224 18.21 -75.05 -36.11
C GLU A 224 17.33 -76.12 -36.76
N LEU A 225 16.04 -75.85 -36.97
CA LEU A 225 15.12 -76.73 -37.71
C LEU A 225 15.57 -76.95 -39.14
N GLN A 226 16.06 -75.92 -39.85
CA GLN A 226 16.65 -76.11 -41.19
C GLN A 226 17.90 -76.99 -41.15
N LEU A 227 18.72 -76.86 -40.12
CA LEU A 227 19.91 -77.67 -39.89
C LEU A 227 19.51 -79.12 -39.59
N GLN A 228 18.57 -79.33 -38.66
CA GLN A 228 17.96 -80.61 -38.36
C GLN A 228 17.25 -81.24 -39.56
N LEU A 229 16.61 -80.47 -40.44
CA LEU A 229 15.97 -80.99 -41.65
C LEU A 229 17.00 -81.39 -42.69
N LYS A 230 18.12 -80.66 -42.81
CA LYS A 230 19.28 -81.08 -43.60
C LYS A 230 19.91 -82.35 -43.04
N GLU A 231 20.06 -82.41 -41.72
CA GLU A 231 20.64 -83.55 -41.00
C GLU A 231 19.72 -84.77 -41.07
N ALA A 232 18.41 -84.62 -40.89
CA ALA A 232 17.39 -85.65 -41.07
C ALA A 232 17.28 -86.10 -42.54
N ARG A 233 17.48 -85.21 -43.51
CA ARG A 233 17.61 -85.61 -44.93
C ARG A 233 18.88 -86.41 -45.18
N ALA A 234 19.99 -86.03 -44.53
CA ALA A 234 21.23 -86.79 -44.59
C ALA A 234 21.10 -88.14 -43.87
N GLN A 235 20.39 -88.18 -42.74
CA GLN A 235 20.06 -89.37 -41.98
C GLN A 235 19.04 -90.24 -42.71
N LEU A 236 18.05 -89.69 -43.44
CA LEU A 236 17.15 -90.43 -44.31
C LEU A 236 17.88 -91.00 -45.51
N LYS A 237 18.89 -90.31 -46.05
CA LYS A 237 19.83 -90.92 -46.99
C LYS A 237 20.65 -92.04 -46.34
N GLN A 238 21.14 -91.83 -45.11
CA GLN A 238 21.83 -92.86 -44.34
C GLN A 238 20.92 -94.01 -43.90
N LEU A 239 19.63 -93.78 -43.72
CA LEU A 239 18.62 -94.74 -43.29
C LEU A 239 17.93 -95.36 -44.49
N GLN A 240 17.90 -94.76 -45.67
CA GLN A 240 17.64 -95.50 -46.90
C GLN A 240 18.76 -96.50 -47.12
N THR A 241 20.02 -96.06 -46.97
CA THR A 241 21.19 -96.95 -47.05
C THR A 241 21.31 -97.94 -45.87
N LYS A 242 20.75 -97.62 -44.69
CA LYS A 242 20.69 -98.56 -43.54
C LYS A 242 19.37 -99.35 -43.44
N ALA A 243 18.26 -98.92 -44.02
CA ALA A 243 17.01 -99.71 -44.15
C ALA A 243 17.18 -100.76 -45.26
N GLU A 244 18.03 -100.48 -46.24
CA GLU A 244 18.68 -101.52 -47.05
C GLU A 244 19.47 -102.53 -46.19
N GLN A 245 19.97 -102.13 -45.01
CA GLN A 245 20.82 -102.96 -44.15
C GLN A 245 20.12 -103.57 -42.93
N THR A 246 18.97 -103.07 -42.46
CA THR A 246 18.49 -103.42 -41.11
C THR A 246 16.99 -103.19 -40.94
N THR A 247 16.23 -104.24 -41.24
CA THR A 247 14.84 -104.52 -40.86
C THR A 247 14.70 -105.01 -39.42
N ALA A 248 15.54 -104.56 -38.48
CA ALA A 248 15.70 -105.24 -37.19
C ALA A 248 15.52 -104.32 -35.97
N ALA A 249 14.35 -104.49 -35.31
CA ALA A 249 14.08 -104.33 -33.87
C ALA A 249 14.19 -102.91 -33.26
N ALA A 250 13.44 -102.46 -32.25
CA ALA A 250 12.23 -102.85 -31.52
C ALA A 250 12.04 -101.71 -30.49
N SER A 251 10.83 -101.19 -30.22
CA SER A 251 10.67 -100.10 -29.22
C SER A 251 9.31 -100.14 -28.52
N ALA A 252 9.22 -100.88 -27.39
CA ALA A 252 8.08 -100.85 -26.48
C ALA A 252 8.47 -100.52 -25.01
N THR A 253 9.77 -100.35 -24.72
CA THR A 253 10.31 -100.01 -23.40
C THR A 253 10.44 -98.50 -23.13
N ASP A 254 10.31 -97.65 -24.16
CA ASP A 254 10.63 -96.22 -24.07
C ASP A 254 9.55 -95.38 -23.36
N SER A 255 8.29 -95.83 -23.42
CA SER A 255 7.15 -95.05 -22.90
C SER A 255 7.12 -94.93 -21.37
N SER A 256 7.65 -95.93 -20.65
CA SER A 256 7.67 -95.91 -19.18
C SER A 256 8.84 -95.08 -18.62
N MET A 257 9.99 -95.10 -19.29
CA MET A 257 11.14 -94.27 -18.94
C MET A 257 10.85 -92.79 -19.19
N LEU A 258 10.14 -92.48 -20.28
CA LEU A 258 9.78 -91.11 -20.66
C LEU A 258 8.87 -90.44 -19.62
N LEU A 259 7.87 -91.16 -19.09
CA LEU A 259 6.98 -90.60 -18.05
C LEU A 259 7.70 -90.33 -16.73
N GLN A 260 8.69 -91.16 -16.37
CA GLN A 260 9.51 -90.93 -15.19
C GLN A 260 10.44 -89.73 -15.38
N GLN A 261 10.98 -89.56 -16.58
CA GLN A 261 11.81 -88.42 -16.96
C GLN A 261 11.01 -87.11 -16.90
N VAL A 262 9.78 -87.06 -17.42
CA VAL A 262 8.93 -85.85 -17.36
C VAL A 262 8.60 -85.43 -15.92
N ARG A 263 8.39 -86.39 -15.00
CA ARG A 263 8.19 -86.09 -13.58
C ARG A 263 9.44 -85.49 -12.93
N GLN A 264 10.61 -86.01 -13.28
CA GLN A 264 11.89 -85.50 -12.80
C GLN A 264 12.19 -84.10 -13.35
N GLU A 265 11.91 -83.85 -14.62
CA GLU A 265 12.03 -82.54 -15.27
C GLU A 265 11.09 -81.50 -14.62
N MET A 266 9.85 -81.88 -14.31
CA MET A 266 8.92 -81.01 -13.58
C MET A 266 9.40 -80.66 -12.16
N GLN A 267 10.06 -81.59 -11.48
CA GLN A 267 10.62 -81.33 -10.15
C GLN A 267 11.85 -80.42 -10.23
N GLN A 268 12.73 -80.66 -11.21
CA GLN A 268 13.89 -79.80 -11.47
C GLN A 268 13.46 -78.38 -11.86
N LEU A 269 12.41 -78.24 -12.68
CA LEU A 269 11.88 -76.93 -13.07
C LEU A 269 11.33 -76.15 -11.86
N LYS A 270 10.63 -76.83 -10.94
CA LYS A 270 10.15 -76.21 -9.69
C LYS A 270 11.31 -75.75 -8.80
N GLU A 271 12.36 -76.56 -8.69
CA GLU A 271 13.54 -76.20 -7.92
C GLU A 271 14.28 -75.00 -8.54
N GLN A 272 14.48 -75.02 -9.86
CA GLN A 272 15.07 -73.92 -10.62
C GLN A 272 14.25 -72.62 -10.47
N HIS A 273 12.93 -72.68 -10.56
CA HIS A 273 12.07 -71.51 -10.32
C HIS A 273 12.18 -71.00 -8.88
N SER A 274 12.22 -71.90 -7.88
CA SER A 274 12.39 -71.49 -6.48
C SER A 274 13.72 -70.78 -6.22
N VAL A 275 14.79 -71.23 -6.88
CA VAL A 275 16.12 -70.63 -6.81
C VAL A 275 16.14 -69.30 -7.56
N ALA A 276 15.53 -69.21 -8.74
CA ALA A 276 15.41 -67.97 -9.51
C ALA A 276 14.65 -66.89 -8.73
N ILE A 277 13.54 -67.23 -8.06
CA ILE A 277 12.80 -66.29 -7.20
C ILE A 277 13.68 -65.80 -6.05
N LYS A 278 14.41 -66.69 -5.36
CA LYS A 278 15.32 -66.29 -4.28
C LYS A 278 16.48 -65.42 -4.78
N GLN A 279 16.99 -65.68 -5.99
CA GLN A 279 18.03 -64.86 -6.60
C GLN A 279 17.51 -63.47 -6.98
N GLU A 280 16.30 -63.37 -7.54
CA GLU A 280 15.68 -62.10 -7.88
C GLU A 280 15.35 -61.28 -6.62
N GLN A 281 14.84 -61.92 -5.56
CA GLN A 281 14.66 -61.27 -4.25
C GLN A 281 15.97 -60.71 -3.69
N ARG A 282 17.08 -61.47 -3.77
CA ARG A 282 18.41 -60.98 -3.35
C ARG A 282 18.90 -59.83 -4.23
N ARG A 283 18.60 -59.88 -5.54
CA ARG A 283 18.97 -58.82 -6.48
C ARG A 283 18.22 -57.52 -6.16
N VAL A 284 16.93 -57.60 -5.87
CA VAL A 284 16.10 -56.46 -5.44
C VAL A 284 16.63 -55.88 -4.13
N LEU A 285 16.90 -56.70 -3.11
CA LEU A 285 17.44 -56.20 -1.83
C LEU A 285 18.80 -55.50 -2.00
N ARG A 286 19.70 -56.02 -2.84
CA ARG A 286 20.97 -55.35 -3.12
C ARG A 286 20.77 -54.02 -3.87
N ALA A 287 19.82 -53.97 -4.81
CA ALA A 287 19.51 -52.74 -5.52
C ALA A 287 18.88 -51.68 -4.59
N GLU A 288 18.01 -52.11 -3.67
CA GLU A 288 17.43 -51.25 -2.64
C GLU A 288 18.50 -50.72 -1.69
N GLU A 289 19.42 -51.56 -1.24
CA GLU A 289 20.53 -51.13 -0.38
C GLU A 289 21.48 -50.17 -1.09
N GLN A 290 21.78 -50.40 -2.38
CA GLN A 290 22.56 -49.47 -3.20
C GLN A 290 21.85 -48.12 -3.36
N SER A 291 20.54 -48.14 -3.63
CA SER A 291 19.72 -46.93 -3.73
C SER A 291 19.72 -46.16 -2.39
N ARG A 292 19.55 -46.85 -1.26
CA ARG A 292 19.60 -46.24 0.08
C ARG A 292 20.96 -45.63 0.38
N ARG A 293 22.07 -46.30 0.02
CA ARG A 293 23.43 -45.75 0.17
C ARG A 293 23.65 -44.52 -0.70
N GLN A 294 23.17 -44.52 -1.95
CA GLN A 294 23.26 -43.35 -2.83
C GLN A 294 22.45 -42.18 -2.28
N ALA A 295 21.24 -42.43 -1.77
CA ALA A 295 20.43 -41.41 -1.11
C ALA A 295 21.14 -40.79 0.10
N ALA A 296 21.74 -41.62 0.98
CA ALA A 296 22.52 -41.13 2.12
C ALA A 296 23.72 -40.28 1.70
N LEU A 297 24.47 -40.70 0.66
CA LEU A 297 25.59 -39.89 0.13
C LEU A 297 25.12 -38.56 -0.48
N HIS A 298 23.94 -38.54 -1.10
CA HIS A 298 23.35 -37.30 -1.61
C HIS A 298 22.88 -36.39 -0.47
N GLU A 299 22.27 -36.94 0.56
CA GLU A 299 21.88 -36.21 1.77
C GLU A 299 23.10 -35.60 2.47
N ASP A 300 24.16 -36.37 2.68
CA ASP A 300 25.43 -35.86 3.25
C ASP A 300 26.04 -34.75 2.39
N ARG A 301 25.99 -34.89 1.05
CA ARG A 301 26.48 -33.85 0.14
C ARG A 301 25.63 -32.58 0.26
N VAL A 302 24.31 -32.71 0.35
CA VAL A 302 23.39 -31.57 0.52
C VAL A 302 23.66 -30.90 1.86
N ALA A 303 23.76 -31.65 2.96
CA ALA A 303 24.08 -31.11 4.28
C ALA A 303 25.42 -30.36 4.30
N ASN A 304 26.44 -30.88 3.61
CA ASN A 304 27.73 -30.19 3.46
C ASN A 304 27.60 -28.90 2.62
N LEU A 305 26.79 -28.89 1.57
CA LEU A 305 26.53 -27.70 0.77
C LEU A 305 25.73 -26.65 1.57
N GLU A 306 24.75 -27.08 2.36
CA GLU A 306 23.99 -26.22 3.26
C GLU A 306 24.89 -25.62 4.34
N SER A 307 25.79 -26.41 4.94
CA SER A 307 26.78 -25.90 5.89
C SER A 307 27.70 -24.86 5.25
N ARG A 308 28.21 -25.13 4.03
CA ARG A 308 29.03 -24.16 3.30
C ARG A 308 28.24 -22.91 2.93
N LEU A 309 26.97 -23.05 2.54
CA LEU A 309 26.08 -21.91 2.28
C LEU A 309 25.82 -21.09 3.54
N ALA A 310 25.70 -21.73 4.71
CA ALA A 310 25.59 -21.03 5.99
C ALA A 310 26.90 -20.30 6.34
N GLU A 311 28.07 -20.91 6.12
CA GLU A 311 29.37 -20.26 6.29
C GLU A 311 29.55 -19.08 5.34
N LEU A 312 29.21 -19.24 4.05
CA LEU A 312 29.21 -18.17 3.05
C LEU A 312 28.25 -17.05 3.46
N SER A 313 27.03 -17.38 3.89
CA SER A 313 26.03 -16.40 4.34
C SER A 313 26.51 -15.64 5.58
N ASN A 314 27.15 -16.33 6.53
CA ASN A 314 27.78 -15.69 7.68
C ASN A 314 28.93 -14.78 7.25
N SER A 315 29.79 -15.22 6.32
CA SER A 315 30.89 -14.41 5.82
C SER A 315 30.39 -13.15 5.11
N VAL A 316 29.38 -13.26 4.24
CA VAL A 316 28.73 -12.12 3.57
C VAL A 316 28.10 -11.21 4.61
N GLY A 317 27.41 -11.76 5.61
CA GLY A 317 26.86 -10.98 6.73
C GLY A 317 27.94 -10.23 7.52
N THR A 318 29.12 -10.80 7.73
CA THR A 318 30.26 -10.10 8.36
C THR A 318 30.83 -9.01 7.46
N TYR A 319 30.95 -9.26 6.16
CA TYR A 319 31.41 -8.25 5.20
C TYR A 319 30.43 -7.09 5.07
N ASP A 320 29.12 -7.34 5.11
CA ASP A 320 28.10 -6.29 5.07
C ASP A 320 28.15 -5.42 6.33
N ARG A 321 28.34 -6.03 7.52
CA ARG A 321 28.57 -5.28 8.76
C ARG A 321 29.85 -4.45 8.71
N LEU A 322 30.94 -5.02 8.20
CA LEU A 322 32.19 -4.30 8.03
C LEU A 322 32.05 -3.16 7.02
N ARG A 323 31.32 -3.37 5.92
CA ARG A 323 31.01 -2.34 4.93
C ARG A 323 30.19 -1.20 5.52
N GLN A 324 29.23 -1.49 6.41
CA GLN A 324 28.49 -0.47 7.14
C GLN A 324 29.42 0.32 8.06
N GLN A 325 30.29 -0.36 8.81
CA GLN A 325 31.30 0.29 9.66
C GLN A 325 32.26 1.16 8.84
N ASP A 326 32.69 0.68 7.67
CA ASP A 326 33.53 1.44 6.75
C ASP A 326 32.78 2.64 6.18
N GLN A 327 31.50 2.50 5.81
CA GLN A 327 30.66 3.62 5.38
C GLN A 327 30.50 4.68 6.46
N ASP A 328 30.30 4.28 7.71
CA ASP A 328 30.22 5.18 8.85
C ASP A 328 31.56 5.89 9.08
N SER A 329 32.69 5.15 8.97
CA SER A 329 34.03 5.73 9.07
C SER A 329 34.32 6.71 7.92
N ILE A 330 33.89 6.39 6.70
CA ILE A 330 34.01 7.27 5.53
C ILE A 330 33.13 8.51 5.74
N HIS A 331 31.95 8.37 6.33
CA HIS A 331 31.10 9.52 6.63
C HIS A 331 31.74 10.43 7.69
N ALA A 332 32.34 9.85 8.74
CA ALA A 332 33.11 10.59 9.74
C ALA A 332 34.34 11.29 9.13
N LEU A 333 35.11 10.57 8.30
CA LEU A 333 36.25 11.12 7.57
C LEU A 333 35.82 12.18 6.56
N LYS A 334 34.65 12.06 5.92
CA LYS A 334 34.08 13.10 5.05
C LYS A 334 33.66 14.33 5.82
N GLN A 335 33.13 14.18 7.04
CA GLN A 335 32.88 15.32 7.93
C GLN A 335 34.20 16.00 8.31
N GLN A 336 35.22 15.23 8.69
CA GLN A 336 36.56 15.77 8.97
C GLN A 336 37.23 16.37 7.73
N LEU A 337 37.05 15.79 6.54
CA LEU A 337 37.51 16.34 5.27
C LEU A 337 36.74 17.61 4.93
N HIS A 338 35.46 17.69 5.23
CA HIS A 338 34.69 18.92 5.05
C HIS A 338 35.17 20.02 6.00
N GLU A 339 35.49 19.66 7.26
CA GLU A 339 36.14 20.55 8.23
C GLU A 339 37.56 20.96 7.77
N LEU A 340 38.33 20.05 7.18
CA LEU A 340 39.67 20.32 6.65
C LEU A 340 39.62 21.06 5.31
N GLU A 341 38.65 20.82 4.44
CA GLU A 341 38.48 21.51 3.15
C GLU A 341 38.02 22.95 3.38
N GLN A 342 37.21 23.20 4.42
CA GLN A 342 37.02 24.55 4.97
C GLN A 342 38.36 25.19 5.37
N LEU A 343 39.31 24.42 5.93
CA LEU A 343 40.65 24.88 6.26
C LEU A 343 41.62 24.95 5.04
N GLN A 344 41.36 24.20 3.97
CA GLN A 344 42.30 23.89 2.87
C GLN A 344 41.91 24.52 1.51
N THR A 345 40.88 25.37 1.47
CA THR A 345 40.73 26.42 0.44
C THR A 345 41.96 27.34 0.31
N ARG A 346 42.98 27.15 1.14
CA ARG A 346 44.37 27.59 0.94
C ARG A 346 45.21 26.46 0.30
N THR A 347 45.41 26.56 -1.02
CA THR A 347 46.60 26.11 -1.82
C THR A 347 46.75 24.64 -2.27
N VAL A 348 46.84 24.40 -3.60
CA VAL A 348 47.51 23.24 -4.28
C VAL A 348 47.96 23.67 -5.72
N PRO A 349 49.04 23.10 -6.32
CA PRO A 349 48.89 22.28 -7.55
C PRO A 349 49.95 21.15 -7.82
N THR A 350 49.76 20.44 -8.95
CA THR A 350 50.08 19.03 -9.40
C THR A 350 51.08 18.92 -10.60
N VAL A 351 51.65 17.73 -10.97
CA VAL A 351 52.30 17.40 -12.31
C VAL A 351 52.27 15.88 -12.74
N GLN A 352 52.39 15.57 -14.07
CA GLN A 352 52.37 14.26 -14.84
C GLN A 352 53.72 13.84 -15.56
N PRO A 353 53.89 12.63 -16.22
CA PRO A 353 55.13 12.13 -16.92
C PRO A 353 55.05 11.62 -18.44
N LEU A 354 56.17 11.10 -19.04
CA LEU A 354 56.55 10.81 -20.50
C LEU A 354 56.97 9.32 -20.90
N LYS A 355 57.31 8.99 -22.19
CA LYS A 355 57.60 7.65 -22.89
C LYS A 355 58.93 7.54 -23.78
N ASP A 356 59.35 6.31 -24.25
CA ASP A 356 60.63 5.81 -24.95
C ASP A 356 60.57 5.30 -26.48
N SER A 357 61.69 4.77 -27.10
CA SER A 357 62.13 4.67 -28.56
C SER A 357 62.62 3.26 -29.17
N ASP A 358 62.92 3.09 -30.51
CA ASP A 358 63.26 1.84 -31.34
C ASP A 358 64.45 1.98 -32.42
N GLN A 359 65.04 0.91 -33.07
CA GLN A 359 66.25 0.89 -34.00
C GLN A 359 66.20 0.05 -35.37
N ASP A 360 67.19 0.23 -36.31
CA ASP A 360 67.17 0.15 -37.83
C ASP A 360 67.88 -1.00 -38.65
N VAL A 361 67.49 -1.13 -39.96
CA VAL A 361 67.74 -2.20 -40.99
C VAL A 361 69.16 -2.36 -41.58
N ALA A 362 70.02 -1.35 -41.51
CA ALA A 362 71.31 -1.36 -42.22
C ALA A 362 72.28 -2.47 -41.76
N VAL A 363 72.18 -2.86 -40.49
CA VAL A 363 73.01 -3.90 -39.88
C VAL A 363 72.76 -5.29 -40.51
N LEU A 364 71.57 -5.53 -41.07
CA LEU A 364 71.22 -6.82 -41.66
C LEU A 364 71.90 -7.07 -43.02
N VAL A 365 72.18 -6.02 -43.80
CA VAL A 365 72.69 -6.15 -45.18
C VAL A 365 74.17 -6.51 -45.18
N ASP A 366 74.95 -5.95 -44.26
CA ASP A 366 76.38 -6.25 -44.13
C ASP A 366 76.64 -7.72 -43.77
N GLU A 367 75.74 -8.32 -42.99
CA GLU A 367 75.87 -9.70 -42.56
C GLU A 367 75.67 -10.71 -43.71
N ILE A 368 74.82 -10.36 -44.69
CA ILE A 368 74.57 -11.20 -45.88
C ILE A 368 75.77 -11.21 -46.82
N VAL A 369 76.43 -10.06 -47.00
CA VAL A 369 77.63 -9.96 -47.86
C VAL A 369 78.78 -10.78 -47.28
N ARG A 370 78.91 -10.79 -45.95
CA ARG A 370 79.90 -11.59 -45.22
C ARG A 370 79.70 -13.09 -45.48
N LEU A 371 78.46 -13.57 -45.43
CA LEU A 371 78.11 -14.99 -45.66
C LEU A 371 78.41 -15.44 -47.10
N LYS A 372 78.18 -14.58 -48.10
CA LYS A 372 78.48 -14.89 -49.52
C LYS A 372 79.97 -15.11 -49.80
N LYS A 373 80.85 -14.33 -49.16
CA LYS A 373 82.32 -14.51 -49.25
C LYS A 373 82.80 -15.80 -48.61
N LEU A 374 82.16 -16.21 -47.51
CA LEU A 374 82.47 -17.47 -46.83
C LEU A 374 82.11 -18.68 -47.69
N LEU A 375 80.96 -18.64 -48.38
CA LEU A 375 80.48 -19.74 -49.22
C LEU A 375 81.37 -19.97 -50.47
N THR A 376 81.81 -18.89 -51.11
CA THR A 376 82.71 -18.94 -52.27
C THR A 376 84.09 -19.52 -51.91
N ASN A 377 84.63 -19.14 -50.73
CA ASN A 377 85.87 -19.70 -50.22
C ASN A 377 85.76 -21.18 -49.81
N ALA A 378 84.60 -21.62 -49.33
CA ALA A 378 84.35 -23.03 -49.00
C ALA A 378 84.24 -23.90 -50.26
N ASN A 379 83.57 -23.41 -51.30
CA ASN A 379 83.40 -24.12 -52.57
C ASN A 379 84.69 -24.23 -53.40
N ALA A 380 85.67 -23.33 -53.21
CA ALA A 380 86.99 -23.46 -53.81
C ALA A 380 87.88 -24.52 -53.13
N ARG A 381 87.52 -24.98 -51.93
CA ARG A 381 88.29 -25.96 -51.13
C ARG A 381 87.71 -27.38 -51.17
N SER A 382 86.55 -27.59 -51.80
CA SER A 382 85.94 -28.92 -51.91
C SER A 382 86.50 -29.72 -53.09
N SER A 383 86.63 -31.04 -52.92
CA SER A 383 87.19 -31.96 -53.92
C SER A 383 86.37 -32.09 -55.21
N ASN A 384 85.12 -31.58 -55.21
CA ASN A 384 84.34 -31.29 -56.40
C ASN A 384 83.94 -29.81 -56.36
N PRO A 385 84.51 -28.95 -57.23
CA PRO A 385 84.03 -27.58 -57.34
C PRO A 385 82.66 -27.58 -58.02
N MET A 386 81.60 -27.22 -57.29
CA MET A 386 80.30 -26.97 -57.91
C MET A 386 80.32 -25.60 -58.58
N ASP A 387 79.84 -25.50 -59.81
CA ASP A 387 79.72 -24.23 -60.51
C ASP A 387 78.59 -23.39 -59.89
N LEU A 388 78.95 -22.47 -59.00
CA LEU A 388 78.02 -21.61 -58.27
C LEU A 388 77.20 -20.68 -59.19
N SER A 389 77.59 -20.57 -60.46
CA SER A 389 76.83 -19.83 -61.46
C SER A 389 75.56 -20.56 -61.94
N LYS A 390 75.45 -21.89 -61.79
CA LYS A 390 74.21 -22.64 -62.11
C LYS A 390 73.21 -22.75 -60.94
N VAL A 391 73.65 -22.50 -59.71
CA VAL A 391 72.77 -22.47 -58.52
C VAL A 391 72.28 -21.04 -58.25
N LEU A 392 73.09 -20.03 -58.57
CA LEU A 392 72.70 -18.62 -58.46
C LEU A 392 72.25 -18.01 -59.80
N GLY A 393 72.51 -18.68 -60.93
CA GLY A 393 72.14 -18.25 -62.28
C GLY A 393 71.12 -19.18 -62.92
N SER A 394 69.94 -18.59 -63.14
CA SER A 394 68.79 -19.15 -63.85
C SER A 394 69.17 -19.88 -65.15
N SER A 395 69.02 -21.20 -65.18
CA SER A 395 69.13 -22.02 -66.39
C SER A 395 67.79 -22.67 -66.70
N HIS A 396 66.87 -21.89 -67.29
CA HIS A 396 65.67 -22.45 -67.92
C HIS A 396 65.63 -22.29 -69.45
N ALA A 397 66.51 -21.52 -70.10
CA ALA A 397 66.27 -20.98 -71.44
C ALA A 397 66.22 -21.93 -72.68
N ALA A 398 66.35 -23.26 -72.58
CA ALA A 398 66.37 -24.13 -73.78
C ALA A 398 65.36 -25.30 -73.81
N ALA A 399 64.68 -25.61 -72.69
CA ALA A 399 63.44 -26.41 -72.70
C ALA A 399 62.17 -25.52 -72.79
N ASN A 400 62.41 -24.21 -72.89
CA ASN A 400 61.56 -23.09 -72.50
C ASN A 400 60.73 -22.49 -73.66
N ILE A 401 60.23 -23.28 -74.60
CA ILE A 401 59.22 -22.75 -75.54
C ILE A 401 57.89 -23.44 -75.24
N ASP A 402 57.87 -24.77 -75.22
CA ASP A 402 56.67 -25.51 -74.80
C ASP A 402 56.52 -25.56 -73.27
N SER A 403 57.62 -25.66 -72.51
CA SER A 403 57.55 -25.54 -71.04
C SER A 403 57.35 -24.10 -70.58
N HIS A 404 57.79 -23.09 -71.34
CA HIS A 404 57.60 -21.68 -70.99
C HIS A 404 56.22 -21.17 -71.38
N ALA A 405 55.64 -21.63 -72.50
CA ALA A 405 54.24 -21.38 -72.80
C ALA A 405 53.31 -22.08 -71.78
N GLN A 406 53.63 -23.32 -71.39
CA GLN A 406 52.90 -24.00 -70.32
C GLN A 406 53.15 -23.38 -68.94
N CYS A 407 54.36 -22.91 -68.65
CA CYS A 407 54.68 -22.20 -67.41
C CYS A 407 54.07 -20.79 -67.38
N GLU A 408 54.00 -20.07 -68.50
CA GLU A 408 53.29 -18.80 -68.63
C GLU A 408 51.78 -18.99 -68.48
N LEU A 409 51.22 -20.03 -69.09
CA LEU A 409 49.80 -20.37 -68.91
C LEU A 409 49.51 -20.78 -67.46
N GLN A 410 50.39 -21.57 -66.83
CA GLN A 410 50.28 -21.93 -65.41
C GLN A 410 50.48 -20.71 -64.50
N LEU A 411 51.41 -19.79 -64.81
CA LEU A 411 51.62 -18.54 -64.08
C LEU A 411 50.43 -17.60 -64.24
N GLN A 412 49.85 -17.48 -65.43
CA GLN A 412 48.61 -16.73 -65.65
C GLN A 412 47.43 -17.36 -64.90
N ASN A 413 47.32 -18.69 -64.90
CA ASN A 413 46.28 -19.38 -64.12
C ASN A 413 46.49 -19.21 -62.62
N LEU A 414 47.73 -19.27 -62.13
CA LEU A 414 48.07 -19.00 -60.73
C LEU A 414 47.85 -17.53 -60.36
N GLN A 415 48.15 -16.58 -61.26
CA GLN A 415 47.83 -15.16 -61.08
C GLN A 415 46.33 -14.94 -61.00
N LYS A 416 45.53 -15.55 -61.88
CA LYS A 416 44.06 -15.49 -61.81
C LYS A 416 43.52 -16.11 -60.53
N LEU A 417 44.06 -17.25 -60.08
CA LEU A 417 43.67 -17.87 -58.82
C LEU A 417 44.05 -16.98 -57.61
N LEU A 418 45.20 -16.31 -57.66
CA LEU A 418 45.66 -15.40 -56.63
C LEU A 418 44.87 -14.08 -56.62
N GLU A 419 44.49 -13.56 -57.79
CA GLU A 419 43.56 -12.44 -57.93
C GLU A 419 42.17 -12.80 -57.41
N ASN A 420 41.65 -13.98 -57.75
CA ASN A 420 40.40 -14.49 -57.20
C ASN A 420 40.47 -14.69 -55.68
N GLY A 421 41.58 -15.20 -55.17
CA GLY A 421 41.84 -15.33 -53.73
C GLY A 421 41.86 -13.98 -53.02
N LYS A 422 42.53 -12.97 -53.60
CA LYS A 422 42.53 -11.58 -53.09
C LYS A 422 41.13 -10.95 -53.11
N GLN A 423 40.36 -11.16 -54.18
CA GLN A 423 38.97 -10.68 -54.25
C GLN A 423 38.09 -11.34 -53.18
N GLN A 424 38.27 -12.65 -52.94
CA GLN A 424 37.59 -13.36 -51.85
C GLN A 424 38.01 -12.85 -50.48
N GLU A 425 39.29 -12.56 -50.26
CA GLU A 425 39.80 -12.00 -49.01
C GLU A 425 39.21 -10.61 -48.73
N VAL A 426 39.17 -9.73 -49.73
CA VAL A 426 38.53 -8.40 -49.59
C VAL A 426 37.04 -8.53 -49.30
N HIS A 427 36.34 -9.45 -49.97
CA HIS A 427 34.92 -9.69 -49.72
C HIS A 427 34.66 -10.26 -48.31
N LEU A 428 35.54 -11.14 -47.81
CA LEU A 428 35.48 -11.64 -46.43
C LEU A 428 35.79 -10.52 -45.43
N GLN A 429 36.77 -9.65 -45.69
CA GLN A 429 37.06 -8.48 -44.85
C GLN A 429 35.87 -7.51 -44.79
N GLN A 430 35.19 -7.24 -45.91
CA GLN A 430 33.98 -6.42 -45.93
C GLN A 430 32.84 -7.05 -45.10
N LYS A 431 32.64 -8.37 -45.22
CA LYS A 431 31.66 -9.10 -44.41
C LYS A 431 31.99 -9.04 -42.92
N ILE A 432 33.26 -9.18 -42.55
CA ILE A 432 33.73 -9.09 -41.17
C ILE A 432 33.49 -7.66 -40.62
N GLN A 433 33.78 -6.62 -41.40
CA GLN A 433 33.49 -5.24 -41.01
C GLN A 433 31.98 -5.00 -40.80
N LEU A 434 31.12 -5.49 -41.70
CA LEU A 434 29.66 -5.41 -41.55
C LEU A 434 29.17 -6.16 -40.30
N GLN A 435 29.75 -7.32 -39.99
CA GLN A 435 29.43 -8.05 -38.77
C GLN A 435 29.93 -7.31 -37.52
N GLN A 436 31.10 -6.69 -37.56
CA GLN A 436 31.62 -5.88 -36.46
C GLN A 436 30.73 -4.66 -36.18
N THR A 437 30.26 -3.95 -37.21
CA THR A 437 29.32 -2.84 -37.01
C THR A 437 27.98 -3.33 -36.45
N HIS A 438 27.48 -4.48 -36.92
CA HIS A 438 26.26 -5.06 -36.36
C HIS A 438 26.44 -5.43 -34.88
N ILE A 439 27.55 -6.08 -34.52
CA ILE A 439 27.88 -6.40 -33.12
C ILE A 439 27.97 -5.13 -32.29
N GLN A 440 28.61 -4.07 -32.79
CA GLN A 440 28.69 -2.79 -32.09
C GLN A 440 27.30 -2.18 -31.85
N THR A 441 26.43 -2.15 -32.87
CA THR A 441 25.06 -1.62 -32.70
C THR A 441 24.24 -2.45 -31.72
N LEU A 442 24.43 -3.77 -31.67
CA LEU A 442 23.79 -4.63 -30.68
C LEU A 442 24.34 -4.37 -29.28
N GLN A 443 25.66 -4.17 -29.13
CA GLN A 443 26.27 -3.80 -27.85
C GLN A 443 25.74 -2.45 -27.35
N ASP A 444 25.63 -1.44 -28.21
CA ASP A 444 25.08 -0.13 -27.86
C ASP A 444 23.60 -0.24 -27.47
N LYS A 445 22.82 -1.05 -28.19
CA LYS A 445 21.41 -1.31 -27.86
C LYS A 445 21.26 -2.03 -26.52
N VAL A 446 22.13 -3.00 -26.21
CA VAL A 446 22.17 -3.66 -24.90
C VAL A 446 22.54 -2.67 -23.80
N GLN A 447 23.51 -1.78 -24.03
CA GLN A 447 23.84 -0.73 -23.05
C GLN A 447 22.67 0.22 -22.78
N VAL A 448 21.94 0.64 -23.82
CA VAL A 448 20.75 1.50 -23.65
C VAL A 448 19.63 0.75 -22.92
N LEU A 449 19.38 -0.52 -23.28
CA LEU A 449 18.38 -1.34 -22.58
C LEU A 449 18.75 -1.54 -21.11
N ASN A 450 20.02 -1.77 -20.78
CA ASN A 450 20.47 -1.89 -19.40
C ASN A 450 20.28 -0.58 -18.63
N ARG A 451 20.62 0.58 -19.23
CA ARG A 451 20.35 1.89 -18.61
C ARG A 451 18.86 2.11 -18.35
N ASN A 452 18.01 1.78 -19.32
CA ASN A 452 16.56 1.90 -19.15
C ASN A 452 16.06 0.97 -18.03
N ILE A 453 16.57 -0.26 -17.95
CA ILE A 453 16.24 -1.19 -16.86
C ILE A 453 16.67 -0.56 -15.52
N ASP A 454 17.90 -0.07 -15.39
CA ASP A 454 18.40 0.58 -14.16
C ASP A 454 17.55 1.79 -13.75
N GLU A 455 17.11 2.60 -14.71
CA GLU A 455 16.22 3.75 -14.48
C GLU A 455 14.85 3.28 -13.97
N THR A 456 14.23 2.30 -14.62
CA THR A 456 12.95 1.74 -14.15
C THR A 456 13.07 1.07 -12.78
N GLU A 457 14.19 0.40 -12.49
CA GLU A 457 14.45 -0.17 -11.16
C GLU A 457 14.57 0.91 -10.09
N GLN A 458 15.22 2.03 -10.40
CA GLN A 458 15.32 3.17 -9.48
C GLN A 458 13.96 3.82 -9.24
N GLU A 459 13.14 3.99 -10.28
CA GLU A 459 11.78 4.51 -10.15
C GLU A 459 10.90 3.60 -9.27
N LEU A 460 10.97 2.28 -9.49
CA LEU A 460 10.25 1.30 -8.66
C LEU A 460 10.74 1.32 -7.21
N LYS A 461 12.06 1.43 -6.98
CA LYS A 461 12.63 1.60 -5.62
C LYS A 461 12.12 2.87 -4.95
N GLN A 462 12.12 4.00 -5.65
CA GLN A 462 11.60 5.28 -5.13
C GLN A 462 10.09 5.22 -4.84
N GLN A 463 9.30 4.57 -5.70
CA GLN A 463 7.87 4.35 -5.44
C GLN A 463 7.67 3.45 -4.21
N GLY A 464 8.45 2.38 -4.08
CA GLY A 464 8.45 1.51 -2.91
C GLY A 464 8.78 2.25 -1.62
N ASP A 465 9.78 3.13 -1.64
CA ASP A 465 10.15 3.95 -0.48
C ASP A 465 9.07 4.99 -0.13
N LYS A 466 8.46 5.63 -1.14
CA LYS A 466 7.30 6.53 -0.92
C LYS A 466 6.15 5.81 -0.24
N MET A 467 5.81 4.60 -0.70
CA MET A 467 4.76 3.77 -0.09
C MET A 467 5.13 3.33 1.33
N ARG A 468 6.40 2.98 1.58
CA ARG A 468 6.90 2.63 2.91
C ARG A 468 6.80 3.81 3.89
N ILE A 469 7.17 5.02 3.46
CA ILE A 469 7.05 6.24 4.26
C ILE A 469 5.58 6.58 4.53
N ALA A 470 4.71 6.46 3.52
CA ALA A 470 3.26 6.67 3.69
C ALA A 470 2.67 5.70 4.73
N LEU A 471 3.01 4.41 4.67
CA LEU A 471 2.60 3.42 5.66
C LEU A 471 3.12 3.73 7.07
N LYS A 472 4.37 4.21 7.19
CA LYS A 472 4.93 4.64 8.47
C LYS A 472 4.17 5.85 9.04
N ASN A 473 3.86 6.84 8.21
CA ASN A 473 3.11 8.02 8.61
C ASN A 473 1.67 7.67 9.03
N GLU A 474 0.99 6.82 8.28
CA GLU A 474 -0.34 6.33 8.67
C GLU A 474 -0.28 5.56 10.00
N ARG A 475 0.72 4.69 10.19
CA ARG A 475 0.91 3.99 11.47
C ARG A 475 1.08 4.97 12.63
N VAL A 476 1.88 6.03 12.46
CA VAL A 476 2.08 7.06 13.49
C VAL A 476 0.77 7.80 13.78
N LYS A 477 0.02 8.23 12.76
CA LYS A 477 -1.28 8.88 12.95
C LYS A 477 -2.27 8.01 13.72
N TRP A 478 -2.33 6.70 13.42
CA TRP A 478 -3.20 5.79 14.16
C TRP A 478 -2.73 5.56 15.60
N GLN A 479 -1.41 5.56 15.84
CA GLN A 479 -0.86 5.52 17.20
C GLN A 479 -1.20 6.79 17.99
N GLU A 480 -1.10 7.97 17.35
CA GLU A 480 -1.47 9.25 17.95
C GLU A 480 -2.97 9.31 18.25
N ALA A 481 -3.84 8.96 17.28
CA ALA A 481 -5.29 8.93 17.48
C ALA A 481 -5.70 7.92 18.58
N LYS A 482 -5.01 6.78 18.67
CA LYS A 482 -5.22 5.83 19.78
C LYS A 482 -4.81 6.45 21.12
N ALA A 483 -3.67 7.11 21.19
CA ALA A 483 -3.18 7.77 22.40
C ALA A 483 -4.11 8.93 22.83
N GLU A 484 -4.65 9.69 21.88
CA GLU A 484 -5.65 10.74 22.12
C GLU A 484 -6.93 10.15 22.72
N LEU A 485 -7.46 9.05 22.16
CA LEU A 485 -8.65 8.38 22.69
C LEU A 485 -8.41 7.78 24.09
N GLU A 486 -7.25 7.18 24.32
CA GLU A 486 -6.82 6.71 25.64
C GLU A 486 -6.72 7.86 26.65
N ASN A 487 -6.22 9.02 26.22
CA ASN A 487 -6.15 10.20 27.07
C ASN A 487 -7.54 10.79 27.36
N GLU A 488 -8.43 10.87 26.36
CA GLU A 488 -9.82 11.32 26.56
C GLU A 488 -10.59 10.43 27.52
N THR A 489 -10.46 9.11 27.38
CA THR A 489 -11.10 8.14 28.27
C THR A 489 -10.53 8.22 29.69
N ARG A 490 -9.21 8.43 29.83
CA ARG A 490 -8.57 8.69 31.12
C ARG A 490 -9.05 10.00 31.76
N CYS A 491 -9.20 11.08 30.99
CA CYS A 491 -9.75 12.34 31.48
C CYS A 491 -11.20 12.17 31.97
N LYS A 492 -12.06 11.51 31.18
CA LYS A 492 -13.46 11.20 31.57
C LYS A 492 -13.51 10.34 32.84
N LEU A 493 -12.62 9.35 32.97
CA LEU A 493 -12.50 8.54 34.19
C LEU A 493 -12.14 9.42 35.40
N ASN A 494 -11.12 10.26 35.27
CA ASN A 494 -10.71 11.18 36.35
C ASN A 494 -11.85 12.14 36.75
N GLU A 495 -12.63 12.65 35.80
CA GLU A 495 -13.79 13.50 36.08
C GLU A 495 -14.87 12.74 36.86
N LEU A 496 -15.20 11.50 36.46
CA LEU A 496 -16.15 10.65 37.17
C LEU A 496 -15.67 10.30 38.59
N GLU A 497 -14.38 10.01 38.75
CA GLU A 497 -13.76 9.77 40.07
C GLU A 497 -13.86 11.01 40.96
N GLN A 498 -13.60 12.21 40.43
CA GLN A 498 -13.75 13.47 41.17
C GLN A 498 -15.22 13.74 41.55
N LEU A 499 -16.17 13.47 40.66
CA LEU A 499 -17.60 13.59 40.97
C LEU A 499 -18.02 12.62 42.07
N LEU A 500 -17.56 11.36 42.01
CA LEU A 500 -17.79 10.36 43.05
C LEU A 500 -17.16 10.77 44.38
N GLN A 501 -15.94 11.31 44.36
CA GLN A 501 -15.26 11.79 45.56
C GLN A 501 -16.00 12.99 46.18
N LYS A 502 -16.48 13.94 45.35
CA LYS A 502 -17.33 15.05 45.81
C LYS A 502 -18.66 14.56 46.39
N GLN A 503 -19.29 13.54 45.80
CA GLN A 503 -20.49 12.93 46.34
C GLN A 503 -20.22 12.25 47.70
N ARG A 504 -19.11 11.50 47.82
CA ARG A 504 -18.67 10.90 49.09
C ARG A 504 -18.41 11.97 50.16
N GLN A 505 -17.74 13.07 49.81
CA GLN A 505 -17.50 14.20 50.72
C GLN A 505 -18.80 14.87 51.16
N ARG A 506 -19.75 15.13 50.24
CA ARG A 506 -21.07 15.68 50.58
C ARG A 506 -21.86 14.73 51.47
N SER A 507 -21.82 13.44 51.20
CA SER A 507 -22.49 12.42 52.03
C SER A 507 -21.86 12.33 53.42
N LEU A 508 -20.54 12.44 53.53
CA LEU A 508 -19.83 12.46 54.80
C LEU A 508 -20.17 13.72 55.60
N GLN A 509 -20.18 14.89 54.96
CA GLN A 509 -20.60 16.15 55.59
C GLN A 509 -22.04 16.08 56.09
N LEU A 510 -22.96 15.52 55.30
CA LEU A 510 -24.35 15.35 55.72
C LEU A 510 -24.49 14.36 56.88
N LEU A 511 -23.69 13.29 56.90
CA LEU A 511 -23.61 12.38 58.05
C LEU A 511 -23.05 13.09 59.30
N ASP A 512 -21.98 13.87 59.17
CA ASP A 512 -21.40 14.65 60.27
C ASP A 512 -22.41 15.68 60.81
N GLU A 513 -23.16 16.37 59.95
CA GLU A 513 -24.24 17.28 60.32
C GLU A 513 -25.35 16.55 61.07
N LYS A 514 -25.76 15.36 60.59
CA LYS A 514 -26.77 14.53 61.27
C LYS A 514 -26.26 14.00 62.60
N GLU A 515 -24.99 13.64 62.70
CA GLU A 515 -24.39 13.21 63.96
C GLU A 515 -24.26 14.37 64.96
N GLN A 516 -23.95 15.57 64.50
CA GLN A 516 -24.01 16.78 65.32
C GLN A 516 -25.44 17.08 65.77
N GLU A 517 -26.43 16.99 64.88
CA GLU A 517 -27.84 17.13 65.23
C GLU A 517 -28.25 16.09 66.28
N ILE A 518 -27.90 14.82 66.10
CA ILE A 518 -28.11 13.76 67.10
C ILE A 518 -27.42 14.08 68.42
N LYS A 519 -26.15 14.52 68.41
CA LYS A 519 -25.44 14.93 69.62
C LYS A 519 -26.13 16.10 70.31
N THR A 520 -26.59 17.12 69.57
CA THR A 520 -27.34 18.24 70.16
C THR A 520 -28.68 17.78 70.73
N LEU A 521 -29.38 16.88 70.04
CA LEU A 521 -30.62 16.29 70.53
C LEU A 521 -30.37 15.44 71.77
N GLN A 522 -29.34 14.61 71.80
CA GLN A 522 -28.91 13.82 72.97
C GLN A 522 -28.51 14.73 74.13
N THR A 523 -27.72 15.77 73.90
CA THR A 523 -27.32 16.73 74.93
C THR A 523 -28.53 17.48 75.46
N SER A 524 -29.46 17.90 74.56
CA SER A 524 -30.71 18.52 74.97
C SER A 524 -31.58 17.54 75.75
N PHE A 525 -31.65 16.28 75.33
CA PHE A 525 -32.39 15.22 75.99
C PHE A 525 -31.77 14.89 77.34
N GLU A 526 -30.46 14.91 77.50
CA GLU A 526 -29.74 14.68 78.76
C GLU A 526 -29.85 15.89 79.72
N VAL A 527 -29.95 17.10 79.17
CA VAL A 527 -30.27 18.33 79.94
C VAL A 527 -31.73 18.33 80.40
N PHE A 528 -32.67 17.84 79.57
CA PHE A 528 -34.10 17.73 79.90
C PHE A 528 -34.44 16.47 80.72
N HIS A 529 -33.68 15.40 80.54
CA HIS A 529 -33.70 14.16 81.29
C HIS A 529 -32.36 14.02 82.02
N LYS A 530 -32.20 14.74 83.13
CA LYS A 530 -31.49 14.18 84.27
C LYS A 530 -32.44 13.15 84.92
N PRO A 531 -32.21 11.84 84.82
CA PRO A 531 -32.85 10.92 85.73
C PRO A 531 -31.98 10.81 86.97
N ASN A 532 -32.57 11.13 88.12
CA ASN A 532 -32.22 10.39 89.32
C ASN A 532 -32.66 8.94 89.08
N ALA A 533 -31.80 7.97 89.42
CA ALA A 533 -32.00 6.51 89.44
C ALA A 533 -31.52 5.68 88.22
N SER A 534 -30.36 5.04 88.44
CA SER A 534 -30.06 3.60 88.39
C SER A 534 -30.09 2.77 87.09
N PRO A 535 -29.20 1.75 86.98
CA PRO A 535 -28.85 1.04 85.74
C PRO A 535 -29.65 -0.26 85.55
N LEU A 536 -29.96 -0.61 84.30
CA LEU A 536 -30.32 -1.99 83.96
C LEU A 536 -29.94 -2.33 82.50
N GLU A 537 -29.27 -3.46 82.37
CA GLU A 537 -28.68 -4.05 81.16
C GLU A 537 -29.72 -4.61 80.19
N SER A 538 -29.37 -4.64 78.89
CA SER A 538 -29.49 -5.76 77.94
C SER A 538 -29.14 -5.22 76.55
N SER A 539 -27.92 -5.41 76.04
CA SER A 539 -27.43 -6.62 75.36
C SER A 539 -28.48 -7.21 74.40
N GLU A 540 -28.36 -6.89 73.10
CA GLU A 540 -28.44 -7.91 72.05
C GLU A 540 -27.83 -7.41 70.73
N THR A 541 -26.67 -7.99 70.43
CA THR A 541 -26.05 -8.14 69.13
C THR A 541 -26.94 -8.95 68.19
N PHE A 542 -27.16 -8.47 66.96
CA PHE A 542 -27.62 -9.34 65.86
C PHE A 542 -26.70 -9.20 64.66
N ALA A 543 -25.99 -10.29 64.37
CA ALA A 543 -25.11 -10.49 63.23
C ALA A 543 -25.75 -11.50 62.25
N TYR A 544 -25.27 -11.46 60.99
CA TYR A 544 -25.50 -12.42 59.90
C TYR A 544 -26.91 -12.38 59.26
N SER A 545 -27.09 -12.44 57.93
CA SER A 545 -26.49 -13.40 57.00
C SER A 545 -26.50 -12.91 55.55
N SER A 546 -25.41 -13.22 54.85
CA SER A 546 -25.31 -13.37 53.40
C SER A 546 -26.01 -14.67 52.96
N ASP A 547 -26.48 -14.71 51.71
CA ASP A 547 -26.30 -15.81 50.73
C ASP A 547 -27.56 -16.27 49.95
N ALA A 548 -27.30 -16.69 48.70
CA ALA A 548 -28.16 -17.30 47.66
C ALA A 548 -29.18 -16.37 46.95
N ASP A 549 -28.97 -15.95 45.70
CA ASP A 549 -28.91 -16.71 44.43
C ASP A 549 -30.22 -17.43 44.05
N SER A 550 -30.52 -17.36 42.75
CA SER A 550 -31.52 -18.11 41.98
C SER A 550 -32.93 -17.51 41.73
N VAL A 551 -33.11 -17.16 40.45
CA VAL A 551 -34.21 -17.55 39.53
C VAL A 551 -35.13 -16.42 39.03
N GLU A 552 -34.99 -16.19 37.72
CA GLU A 552 -35.94 -15.53 36.82
C GLU A 552 -37.33 -16.16 36.90
N VAL A 553 -38.38 -15.35 37.12
CA VAL A 553 -39.73 -15.62 36.62
C VAL A 553 -40.40 -14.30 36.29
N GLU A 554 -40.69 -14.08 35.01
CA GLU A 554 -41.65 -13.10 34.53
C GLU A 554 -43.04 -13.37 35.11
N GLY A 555 -43.74 -12.32 35.52
CA GLY A 555 -45.11 -12.44 36.00
C GLY A 555 -45.78 -11.08 36.16
N GLU A 556 -46.44 -10.64 35.09
CA GLU A 556 -47.46 -9.58 35.12
C GLU A 556 -48.47 -9.84 36.24
N ARG A 557 -48.59 -8.90 37.19
CA ARG A 557 -49.76 -8.79 38.07
C ARG A 557 -50.14 -7.33 38.27
N GLU A 558 -51.05 -6.88 37.42
CA GLU A 558 -51.96 -5.78 37.73
C GLU A 558 -52.71 -6.10 39.03
N THR A 559 -52.47 -5.33 40.08
CA THR A 559 -53.37 -5.30 41.26
C THR A 559 -53.89 -3.89 41.46
N LYS A 560 -55.17 -3.73 41.11
CA LYS A 560 -56.00 -2.57 41.44
C LYS A 560 -56.07 -2.42 42.97
N MET A 561 -55.50 -1.35 43.53
CA MET A 561 -55.80 -0.94 44.90
C MET A 561 -56.45 0.45 44.91
N LYS A 562 -57.75 0.45 45.25
CA LYS A 562 -58.53 1.66 45.57
C LYS A 562 -58.01 2.23 46.90
N VAL A 563 -57.58 3.49 46.92
CA VAL A 563 -57.46 4.28 48.15
C VAL A 563 -58.08 5.67 47.94
N LYS A 564 -58.96 6.05 48.87
CA LYS A 564 -59.71 7.31 48.95
C LYS A 564 -58.76 8.52 49.08
N PRO A 565 -59.17 9.72 48.64
CA PRO A 565 -58.28 10.88 48.56
C PRO A 565 -58.05 11.47 49.95
N LYS A 566 -56.81 11.47 50.42
CA LYS A 566 -56.40 12.19 51.62
C LYS A 566 -55.25 13.13 51.23
N LYS A 567 -55.60 14.43 51.26
CA LYS A 567 -54.77 15.64 51.21
C LYS A 567 -53.25 15.44 51.01
N LEU A 568 -52.80 15.76 49.80
CA LEU A 568 -51.56 16.44 49.43
C LEU A 568 -50.36 16.27 50.39
N SER A 569 -49.60 15.20 50.20
CA SER A 569 -48.16 15.19 50.47
C SER A 569 -47.43 15.61 49.18
N LEU A 570 -46.84 16.82 49.18
CA LEU A 570 -46.12 17.38 48.04
C LEU A 570 -44.82 16.61 47.70
N GLY A 571 -44.40 15.64 48.53
CA GLY A 571 -43.21 14.81 48.32
C GLY A 571 -43.42 13.57 47.44
N GLU A 572 -44.56 12.91 47.55
CA GLU A 572 -44.86 11.67 46.79
C GLU A 572 -45.25 11.95 45.33
N ASN A 573 -45.94 13.08 45.09
CA ASN A 573 -46.28 13.52 43.73
C ASN A 573 -45.04 13.98 42.93
N CYS A 574 -43.97 14.42 43.60
CA CYS A 574 -42.71 14.78 42.94
C CYS A 574 -41.97 13.54 42.44
N HIS A 575 -41.96 12.45 43.22
CA HIS A 575 -41.38 11.17 42.81
C HIS A 575 -42.20 10.49 41.71
N MET A 576 -43.52 10.54 41.79
CA MET A 576 -44.40 10.01 40.73
C MET A 576 -44.28 10.80 39.42
N LEU A 577 -44.15 12.13 39.50
CA LEU A 577 -43.91 12.97 38.32
C LEU A 577 -42.50 12.76 37.74
N HIS A 578 -41.49 12.61 38.59
CA HIS A 578 -40.14 12.28 38.14
C HIS A 578 -40.10 10.91 37.45
N TYR A 579 -40.73 9.89 38.04
CA TYR A 579 -40.84 8.56 37.45
C TYR A 579 -41.61 8.58 36.12
N ALA A 580 -42.73 9.31 36.04
CA ALA A 580 -43.48 9.48 34.80
C ALA A 580 -42.67 10.22 33.71
N ASN A 581 -41.88 11.23 34.10
CA ASN A 581 -40.98 11.95 33.19
C ASN A 581 -39.82 11.06 32.73
N GLU A 582 -39.25 10.25 33.62
CA GLU A 582 -38.23 9.25 33.27
C GLU A 582 -38.77 8.16 32.35
N LEU A 583 -40.02 7.70 32.55
CA LEU A 583 -40.70 6.81 31.59
C LEU A 583 -40.88 7.47 30.23
N ALA A 584 -41.36 8.72 30.19
CA ALA A 584 -41.54 9.45 28.94
C ALA A 584 -40.21 9.66 28.20
N ARG A 585 -39.11 9.91 28.93
CA ARG A 585 -37.76 9.96 28.35
C ARG A 585 -37.33 8.63 27.77
N LYS A 586 -37.54 7.53 28.49
CA LYS A 586 -37.25 6.17 28.00
C LYS A 586 -38.09 5.83 26.78
N ASP A 587 -39.36 6.21 26.73
CA ASP A 587 -40.23 5.97 25.57
C ASP A 587 -39.80 6.80 24.35
N ILE A 588 -39.39 8.05 24.55
CA ILE A 588 -38.79 8.87 23.49
C ILE A 588 -37.49 8.24 23.01
N GLU A 589 -36.62 7.79 23.92
CA GLU A 589 -35.38 7.12 23.57
C GLU A 589 -35.64 5.83 22.79
N ILE A 590 -36.54 4.96 23.26
CA ILE A 590 -36.95 3.73 22.57
C ILE A 590 -37.51 4.05 21.18
N THR A 591 -38.36 5.07 21.04
CA THR A 591 -38.91 5.44 19.73
C THR A 591 -37.86 6.02 18.80
N THR A 592 -36.91 6.81 19.31
CA THR A 592 -35.77 7.30 18.52
C THR A 592 -34.83 6.17 18.11
N LEU A 593 -34.55 5.22 19.00
CA LEU A 593 -33.77 4.02 18.72
C LEU A 593 -34.46 3.15 17.67
N ARG A 594 -35.78 2.92 17.78
CA ARG A 594 -36.57 2.20 16.77
C ARG A 594 -36.55 2.89 15.41
N LYS A 595 -36.66 4.22 15.37
CA LYS A 595 -36.53 4.99 14.12
C LYS A 595 -35.12 4.86 13.53
N SER A 596 -34.08 4.98 14.35
CA SER A 596 -32.70 4.83 13.90
C SER A 596 -32.43 3.42 13.36
N LYS A 597 -32.96 2.39 14.02
CA LYS A 597 -32.91 0.99 13.58
C LYS A 597 -33.61 0.82 12.23
N TYR A 598 -34.82 1.35 12.08
CA TYR A 598 -35.57 1.27 10.82
C TYR A 598 -34.83 1.96 9.67
N VAL A 599 -34.25 3.14 9.92
CA VAL A 599 -33.42 3.85 8.93
C VAL A 599 -32.19 3.02 8.57
N ALA A 600 -31.48 2.46 9.56
CA ALA A 600 -30.33 1.60 9.32
C ALA A 600 -30.70 0.34 8.50
N GLU A 601 -31.79 -0.34 8.87
CA GLU A 601 -32.30 -1.50 8.12
C GLU A 601 -32.72 -1.13 6.69
N SER A 602 -33.36 0.03 6.49
CA SER A 602 -33.73 0.54 5.17
C SER A 602 -32.48 0.83 4.31
N THR A 603 -31.47 1.49 4.89
CA THR A 603 -30.19 1.74 4.20
C THR A 603 -29.47 0.44 3.87
N LEU A 604 -29.53 -0.58 4.74
CA LEU A 604 -28.96 -1.90 4.48
C LEU A 604 -29.69 -2.60 3.34
N ARG A 605 -31.03 -2.59 3.33
CA ARG A 605 -31.81 -3.18 2.22
C ARG A 605 -31.50 -2.50 0.89
N LYS A 606 -31.40 -1.16 0.88
CA LYS A 606 -31.02 -0.40 -0.32
C LYS A 606 -29.60 -0.75 -0.77
N ALA A 607 -28.63 -0.79 0.14
CA ALA A 607 -27.25 -1.17 -0.19
C ALA A 607 -27.15 -2.61 -0.72
N ILE A 608 -27.95 -3.54 -0.19
CA ILE A 608 -28.04 -4.91 -0.72
C ILE A 608 -28.62 -4.89 -2.13
N GLN A 609 -29.69 -4.15 -2.39
CA GLN A 609 -30.27 -4.02 -3.72
C GLN A 609 -29.27 -3.42 -4.72
N ASP A 610 -28.62 -2.32 -4.37
CA ASP A 610 -27.61 -1.65 -5.20
C ASP A 610 -26.42 -2.58 -5.48
N LYS A 611 -26.03 -3.41 -4.50
CA LYS A 611 -24.99 -4.44 -4.68
C LYS A 611 -25.44 -5.52 -5.65
N VAL A 612 -26.68 -6.02 -5.54
CA VAL A 612 -27.21 -7.05 -6.44
C VAL A 612 -27.29 -6.54 -7.88
N THR A 613 -27.77 -5.31 -8.09
CA THR A 613 -27.83 -4.70 -9.43
C THR A 613 -26.44 -4.49 -10.01
N ALA A 614 -25.49 -3.96 -9.21
CA ALA A 614 -24.11 -3.83 -9.65
C ALA A 614 -23.47 -5.18 -9.97
N GLN A 615 -23.78 -6.22 -9.19
CA GLN A 615 -23.33 -7.59 -9.50
C GLN A 615 -23.94 -8.07 -10.82
N GLN A 616 -25.23 -7.90 -11.07
CA GLN A 616 -25.87 -8.28 -12.34
C GLN A 616 -25.20 -7.58 -13.53
N GLU A 617 -24.99 -6.27 -13.46
CA GLU A 617 -24.29 -5.52 -14.51
C GLU A 617 -22.86 -6.01 -14.75
N MET A 618 -22.16 -6.45 -13.70
CA MET A 618 -20.82 -7.03 -13.84
C MET A 618 -20.87 -8.43 -14.46
N HIS A 619 -21.88 -9.25 -14.14
CA HIS A 619 -22.06 -10.56 -14.77
C HIS A 619 -22.37 -10.40 -16.26
N GLU A 620 -23.26 -9.46 -16.64
CA GLU A 620 -23.54 -9.16 -18.05
C GLU A 620 -22.28 -8.69 -18.80
N LYS A 621 -21.45 -7.85 -18.17
CA LYS A 621 -20.16 -7.43 -18.77
C LYS A 621 -19.19 -8.60 -18.92
N ILE A 622 -19.13 -9.51 -17.94
CA ILE A 622 -18.30 -10.71 -18.02
C ILE A 622 -18.78 -11.59 -19.17
N GLU A 623 -20.08 -11.86 -19.29
CA GLU A 623 -20.66 -12.64 -20.40
C GLU A 623 -20.32 -12.01 -21.76
N LEU A 624 -20.46 -10.69 -21.91
CA LEU A 624 -20.09 -9.99 -23.15
C LEU A 624 -18.59 -10.07 -23.46
N LEU A 625 -17.73 -9.98 -22.44
CA LEU A 625 -16.29 -10.11 -22.62
C LEU A 625 -15.88 -11.55 -22.92
N GLU A 626 -16.51 -12.54 -22.30
CA GLU A 626 -16.33 -13.96 -22.60
C GLU A 626 -16.73 -14.26 -24.05
N GLU A 627 -17.87 -13.75 -24.53
CA GLU A 627 -18.27 -13.86 -25.94
C GLU A 627 -17.25 -13.22 -26.89
N GLN A 628 -16.68 -12.07 -26.52
CA GLN A 628 -15.64 -11.40 -27.31
C GLN A 628 -14.34 -12.19 -27.33
N VAL A 629 -13.92 -12.73 -26.19
CA VAL A 629 -12.73 -13.58 -26.08
C VAL A 629 -12.94 -14.82 -26.93
N ASP A 630 -14.04 -15.54 -26.77
CA ASP A 630 -14.42 -16.70 -27.59
C ASP A 630 -14.37 -16.39 -29.08
N ARG A 631 -14.91 -15.23 -29.49
CA ARG A 631 -14.85 -14.78 -30.88
C ARG A 631 -13.40 -14.57 -31.34
N LEU A 632 -12.58 -13.91 -30.52
CA LEU A 632 -11.16 -13.71 -30.84
C LEU A 632 -10.38 -15.03 -30.86
N GLU A 633 -10.72 -15.98 -30.02
CA GLU A 633 -10.13 -17.33 -30.00
C GLU A 633 -10.44 -18.08 -31.30
N ARG A 634 -11.69 -18.02 -31.76
CA ARG A 634 -12.09 -18.56 -33.07
C ARG A 634 -11.34 -17.88 -34.22
N CYS A 635 -11.01 -16.59 -34.10
CA CYS A 635 -10.22 -15.84 -35.09
C CYS A 635 -8.70 -16.10 -35.04
N LYS A 636 -8.17 -16.90 -34.11
CA LYS A 636 -6.71 -17.15 -34.00
C LYS A 636 -6.14 -17.89 -35.22
N THR A 637 -6.94 -18.73 -35.87
CA THR A 637 -6.53 -19.42 -37.10
C THR A 637 -6.99 -18.65 -38.33
N ARG A 638 -6.20 -18.70 -39.42
CA ARG A 638 -6.57 -18.06 -40.70
C ARG A 638 -7.91 -18.58 -41.24
N GLU A 639 -8.17 -19.87 -41.03
CA GLU A 639 -9.44 -20.51 -41.41
C GLU A 639 -10.61 -20.05 -40.52
N GLY A 640 -10.37 -19.87 -39.21
CA GLY A 640 -11.37 -19.36 -38.28
C GLY A 640 -11.72 -17.89 -38.48
N ALA A 641 -10.74 -17.04 -38.83
CA ALA A 641 -11.00 -15.65 -39.22
C ALA A 641 -11.81 -15.55 -40.52
N ASN A 642 -11.53 -16.42 -41.50
CA ASN A 642 -12.30 -16.53 -42.73
C ASN A 642 -13.75 -17.00 -42.45
N LEU A 643 -13.94 -17.93 -41.51
CA LEU A 643 -15.26 -18.42 -41.08
C LEU A 643 -16.09 -17.34 -40.35
N GLU A 644 -15.49 -16.54 -39.48
CA GLU A 644 -16.19 -15.43 -38.80
C GLU A 644 -16.54 -14.29 -39.78
N TYR A 645 -15.66 -14.00 -40.74
CA TYR A 645 -15.98 -13.10 -41.85
C TYR A 645 -17.15 -13.66 -42.69
N LEU A 646 -17.08 -14.94 -43.06
CA LEU A 646 -18.15 -15.61 -43.80
C LEU A 646 -19.47 -15.57 -43.04
N LYS A 647 -19.47 -15.83 -41.72
CA LYS A 647 -20.64 -15.73 -40.86
C LYS A 647 -21.26 -14.33 -40.91
N ASN A 648 -20.46 -13.27 -40.82
CA ASN A 648 -20.94 -11.88 -40.90
C ASN A 648 -21.51 -11.54 -42.29
N VAL A 649 -20.86 -12.02 -43.36
CA VAL A 649 -21.33 -11.83 -44.74
C VAL A 649 -22.63 -12.60 -44.98
N VAL A 650 -22.77 -13.82 -44.46
CA VAL A 650 -24.00 -14.64 -44.56
C VAL A 650 -25.14 -14.01 -43.75
N ILE A 651 -24.88 -13.54 -42.53
CA ILE A 651 -25.88 -12.82 -41.72
C ILE A 651 -26.34 -11.56 -42.46
N SER A 652 -25.40 -10.77 -42.98
CA SER A 652 -25.71 -9.56 -43.76
C SER A 652 -26.49 -9.91 -45.04
N PHE A 653 -26.14 -11.00 -45.71
CA PHE A 653 -26.86 -11.49 -46.89
C PHE A 653 -28.31 -11.87 -46.61
N ILE A 654 -28.59 -12.43 -45.42
CA ILE A 654 -29.95 -12.78 -44.97
C ILE A 654 -30.76 -11.53 -44.60
N VAL A 655 -30.13 -10.56 -43.92
CA VAL A 655 -30.81 -9.36 -43.38
C VAL A 655 -31.06 -8.31 -44.47
N THR A 656 -30.12 -8.13 -45.40
CA THR A 656 -30.23 -7.13 -46.47
C THR A 656 -31.36 -7.50 -47.44
N ARG A 657 -32.08 -6.49 -47.95
CA ARG A 657 -33.21 -6.68 -48.88
C ARG A 657 -32.84 -6.36 -50.33
N ASP A 658 -31.76 -5.62 -50.55
CA ASP A 658 -31.30 -5.19 -51.87
C ASP A 658 -30.60 -6.30 -52.66
N ALA A 659 -30.94 -6.40 -53.96
CA ALA A 659 -30.46 -7.47 -54.83
C ALA A 659 -28.99 -7.29 -55.25
N GLU A 660 -28.52 -6.06 -55.36
CA GLU A 660 -27.14 -5.72 -55.73
C GLU A 660 -26.17 -6.03 -54.59
N ASP A 661 -26.51 -5.62 -53.37
CA ASP A 661 -25.73 -5.96 -52.16
C ASP A 661 -25.71 -7.47 -51.90
N LYS A 662 -26.82 -8.17 -52.19
CA LYS A 662 -26.84 -9.64 -52.16
C LYS A 662 -25.88 -10.26 -53.16
N ARG A 663 -25.78 -9.73 -54.39
CA ARG A 663 -24.78 -10.19 -55.37
C ARG A 663 -23.36 -9.94 -54.88
N HIS A 664 -23.08 -8.77 -54.30
CA HIS A 664 -21.75 -8.44 -53.76
C HIS A 664 -21.36 -9.35 -52.59
N MET A 665 -22.27 -9.58 -51.64
CA MET A 665 -22.05 -10.49 -50.52
C MET A 665 -21.92 -11.95 -50.96
N LEU A 666 -22.67 -12.37 -51.98
CA LEU A 666 -22.55 -13.71 -52.56
C LEU A 666 -21.20 -13.94 -53.24
N ASN A 667 -20.67 -12.92 -53.93
CA ASN A 667 -19.33 -12.99 -54.50
C ASN A 667 -18.26 -13.11 -53.40
N ALA A 668 -18.43 -12.45 -52.26
CA ALA A 668 -17.56 -12.60 -51.10
C ALA A 668 -17.66 -14.00 -50.47
N ILE A 669 -18.87 -14.58 -50.35
CA ILE A 669 -19.10 -15.96 -49.90
C ILE A 669 -18.42 -16.97 -50.84
N SER A 670 -18.58 -16.77 -52.15
CA SER A 670 -17.98 -17.60 -53.21
C SER A 670 -16.45 -17.59 -53.15
N ALA A 671 -15.85 -16.42 -52.89
CA ALA A 671 -14.40 -16.27 -52.77
C ALA A 671 -13.84 -16.98 -51.52
N VAL A 672 -14.57 -16.96 -50.41
CA VAL A 672 -14.13 -17.61 -49.16
C VAL A 672 -14.32 -19.14 -49.20
N LEU A 673 -15.40 -19.62 -49.83
CA LEU A 673 -15.71 -21.05 -49.97
C LEU A 673 -15.12 -21.71 -51.24
N GLN A 674 -14.45 -20.93 -52.10
CA GLN A 674 -13.81 -21.40 -53.33
C GLN A 674 -14.76 -22.17 -54.27
N PHE A 675 -15.92 -21.59 -54.57
CA PHE A 675 -16.87 -22.22 -55.49
C PHE A 675 -16.27 -22.41 -56.89
N THR A 676 -16.60 -23.53 -57.51
CA THR A 676 -16.22 -23.81 -58.89
C THR A 676 -16.99 -22.91 -59.86
N SER A 677 -16.44 -22.71 -61.05
CA SER A 677 -17.06 -21.87 -62.09
C SER A 677 -18.48 -22.33 -62.47
N ASN A 678 -18.75 -23.63 -62.39
CA ASN A 678 -20.07 -24.20 -62.67
C ASN A 678 -21.09 -23.86 -61.57
N GLU A 679 -20.70 -23.96 -60.30
CA GLU A 679 -21.55 -23.62 -59.15
C GLU A 679 -21.89 -22.12 -59.15
N MET A 680 -20.90 -21.27 -59.46
CA MET A 680 -21.11 -19.82 -59.57
C MET A 680 -22.09 -19.45 -60.71
N GLN A 681 -22.08 -20.20 -61.83
CA GLN A 681 -23.05 -20.02 -62.91
C GLN A 681 -24.46 -20.46 -62.51
N THR A 682 -24.60 -21.59 -61.79
CA THR A 682 -25.90 -22.06 -61.29
C THR A 682 -26.53 -21.06 -60.31
N ILE A 683 -25.73 -20.49 -59.41
CA ILE A 683 -26.21 -19.50 -58.42
C ILE A 683 -26.61 -18.18 -59.10
N ASN A 684 -25.80 -17.70 -60.06
CA ASN A 684 -26.14 -16.50 -60.82
C ASN A 684 -27.42 -16.66 -61.66
N ALA A 685 -27.66 -17.85 -62.23
CA ALA A 685 -28.88 -18.16 -62.96
C ALA A 685 -30.12 -18.21 -62.04
N ALA A 686 -29.96 -18.67 -60.79
CA ALA A 686 -31.04 -18.65 -59.79
C ALA A 686 -31.40 -17.22 -59.35
N PHE A 687 -30.41 -16.33 -59.24
CA PHE A 687 -30.60 -14.91 -58.90
C PHE A 687 -31.18 -14.06 -60.05
N GLN A 688 -31.12 -14.53 -61.30
CA GLN A 688 -31.74 -13.86 -62.46
C GLN A 688 -33.18 -14.34 -62.74
N LYS A 689 -33.63 -15.42 -62.09
CA LYS A 689 -34.97 -16.01 -62.26
C LYS A 689 -36.02 -15.51 -61.28
N LYS A 690 -35.69 -14.53 -60.44
CA LYS A 690 -36.61 -13.75 -59.60
C LYS A 690 -36.43 -12.28 -59.95
#